data_AF-A0AAN8PX11-F1
#
_entry.id   AF-A0AAN8PX11-F1
#
_cell.length_a   1.000
_cell.length_b   1.000
_cell.length_c   1.000
_cell.angle_alpha   90.00
_cell.angle_beta   90.00
_cell.angle_gamma   90.00
#
_symmetry.space_group_name_H-M   'P 1'
#
loop_
_entity.id
_entity.type
_entity.pdbx_description
1 polymer ?
#
loop_
_entity_poly.entity_id
_entity_poly.type
_entity_poly.pdbx_seq_one_letter_code
_entity_poly.pdbx_strand_id
1 'polypeptide(L)'
;MDSSLDKLGGNPDSGTEGCVQMRKIIQDFDLVDAFRYLHPKKIITTWRGPNVSTRIDRFYISSRFASRCLKNHNVWPCHFSDHDFIGINVILDNARSIGPGYWKFNNSILDDGSFNLEFRCFWQELIQNQNITHEWWEHAKLEIKKFTLAYCKRKSKLKNSRKRDLERRYTELVLAEYNNRGDYLDQINSIKKELSALALADDRGCLIRSKSDYLDNNEKPTKYFLEKETKRGKDKIITQLQDLDNITYSENPKLLEIARNFYLDLFTRESIDITLCNEFLADLPGLDNDVSESCEGYITLNEIQNSLKNMNSDRSPGSDGLSREFYLYFLDLFGPVLVELYNSSFDSGFLCSSQRLSCITLLCKDRNNSQLMKNWRPISLLNIDYKILSKVIQRRLSLVISEIVGPDQTCSVPGRTISDNLHFIRNIIDYVKQKQLDCAFVNIDSQKAFDRVDHSFLFSALSKFNFGPSFIRWVRLLYKDVSSSVIVNGFVSELFPVTRSVRQGCSLSPLLYVLVLEPFLIRIRKDLHIRGIKIPGCIEDAKATAYADDVTGICSNLSSVEHLLATYEKYGRCSGARLNKTKTMVLAFGNLKNSTQQFGVSWVESQKILGVRFGHDITADDNWGKICNNFQRVLFTYEKRDMSIFGRANIVKVLACSKLWYVSTIVDLPAGYLKRFNSSMFKFIWGTKKFEPLRRQILFHDRRYGGLSVVHIYYKILALRLKHVHNIINSKNVKWNYFAKYWLGHSLKNLDSSLASNSVPHGQVIPTFYRGCLTAVETFSTLYPDFVWHSECTTKQFYDLLLTSLSTELAVVRNLPQIDFNLVWRNVNNSFVDPQARSLAWRLVHDIVPTMWTLFCRRHTLEKKCAFCDQVETVEHIFYYCDKVHPLWGVIRNMVNILTLNKIKLDFKLIRYLNFPKLSKFQLEVILVLVNLAKQVIWGNRNDARFRSKSVTSQAVISQFIEKLRFRITVDKSRLSAVNFYHYWLVSGMFCDIDREKLVFNF
;
A
#
# COMPACT_ATOMS: atom_id res chain seq x y z
N MET A 1 -5.43 39.17 26.28
CA MET A 1 -4.61 38.18 27.00
C MET A 1 -4.60 38.64 28.43
N ASP A 2 -5.15 37.86 29.34
CA ASP A 2 -5.36 38.28 30.72
C ASP A 2 -4.46 37.44 31.62
N SER A 3 -3.34 38.01 32.06
CA SER A 3 -2.36 37.32 32.89
C SER A 3 -2.97 36.86 34.23
N SER A 4 -4.01 37.53 34.73
CA SER A 4 -4.69 37.13 35.97
C SER A 4 -5.56 35.87 35.81
N LEU A 5 -6.00 35.57 34.58
CA LEU A 5 -6.87 34.43 34.27
C LEU A 5 -6.19 33.32 33.45
N ASP A 6 -5.04 33.62 32.84
CA ASP A 6 -4.25 32.72 31.98
C ASP A 6 -3.00 32.16 32.67
N LYS A 7 -2.69 32.59 33.89
CA LYS A 7 -1.47 32.21 34.61
C LYS A 7 -1.78 31.94 36.08
N LEU A 8 -1.21 30.86 36.58
CA LEU A 8 -1.29 30.42 37.97
C LEU A 8 0.15 30.30 38.49
N GLY A 9 0.56 31.21 39.38
CA GLY A 9 1.92 31.31 39.94
C GLY A 9 2.91 32.14 39.11
N GLY A 10 4.04 32.53 39.72
CA GLY A 10 5.09 33.36 39.12
C GLY A 10 4.73 34.84 38.93
N ASN A 11 5.68 35.67 38.44
CA ASN A 11 5.43 37.09 38.18
C ASN A 11 4.47 37.25 36.97
N PRO A 12 3.28 37.87 37.13
CA PRO A 12 2.30 38.04 36.06
C PRO A 12 2.80 38.88 34.86
N ASP A 13 3.85 39.69 35.04
CA ASP A 13 4.38 40.62 34.02
C ASP A 13 5.62 40.11 33.26
N SER A 14 6.04 38.86 33.51
CA SER A 14 7.17 38.25 32.81
C SER A 14 6.81 37.85 31.37
N GLY A 15 7.07 38.75 30.41
CA GLY A 15 6.99 38.49 28.96
C GLY A 15 6.32 39.60 28.17
N THR A 16 7.01 40.73 27.96
CA THR A 16 6.40 41.95 27.38
C THR A 16 6.48 42.02 25.85
N GLU A 17 7.58 41.64 25.23
CA GLU A 17 7.81 41.92 23.80
C GLU A 17 6.95 41.06 22.85
N GLY A 18 6.91 39.74 23.07
CA GLY A 18 6.07 38.82 22.28
C GLY A 18 4.57 39.05 22.50
N CYS A 19 4.16 39.47 23.70
CA CYS A 19 2.77 39.79 24.00
C CYS A 19 2.28 41.07 23.31
N VAL A 20 3.17 42.05 23.11
CA VAL A 20 2.87 43.29 22.37
C VAL A 20 2.70 42.98 20.88
N GLN A 21 3.63 42.21 20.29
CA GLN A 21 3.52 41.79 18.88
C GLN A 21 2.27 40.96 18.61
N MET A 22 1.94 40.01 19.50
CA MET A 22 0.72 39.22 19.36
C MET A 22 -0.54 40.07 19.52
N ARG A 23 -0.57 41.05 20.45
CA ARG A 23 -1.70 42.00 20.56
C ARG A 23 -1.89 42.81 19.27
N LYS A 24 -0.81 43.23 18.63
CA LYS A 24 -0.84 43.91 17.33
C LYS A 24 -1.44 43.01 16.25
N ILE A 25 -0.99 41.75 16.14
CA ILE A 25 -1.57 40.77 15.20
C ILE A 25 -3.07 40.56 15.46
N ILE A 26 -3.48 40.44 16.72
CA ILE A 26 -4.88 40.25 17.10
C ILE A 26 -5.73 41.46 16.63
N GLN A 27 -5.23 42.67 16.78
CA GLN A 27 -5.90 43.90 16.34
C GLN A 27 -5.92 44.04 14.82
N ASP A 28 -4.77 43.88 14.16
CA ASP A 28 -4.61 44.05 12.70
C ASP A 28 -5.49 43.08 11.91
N PHE A 29 -5.77 41.89 12.45
CA PHE A 29 -6.56 40.83 11.79
C PHE A 29 -7.95 40.58 12.42
N ASP A 30 -8.43 41.46 13.32
CA ASP A 30 -9.75 41.35 13.99
C ASP A 30 -9.98 39.96 14.61
N LEU A 31 -8.99 39.46 15.35
CA LEU A 31 -9.01 38.15 15.97
C LEU A 31 -9.51 38.20 17.42
N VAL A 32 -10.16 37.13 17.85
CA VAL A 32 -10.50 36.86 19.24
C VAL A 32 -9.95 35.50 19.67
N ASP A 33 -9.60 35.39 20.94
CA ASP A 33 -9.21 34.12 21.55
C ASP A 33 -10.47 33.26 21.76
N ALA A 34 -10.57 32.15 21.04
CA ALA A 34 -11.77 31.30 21.03
C ALA A 34 -12.16 30.78 22.42
N PHE A 35 -11.18 30.45 23.28
CA PHE A 35 -11.47 30.01 24.64
C PHE A 35 -12.04 31.14 25.48
N ARG A 36 -11.38 32.31 25.45
CA ARG A 36 -11.76 33.46 26.27
C ARG A 36 -13.08 34.09 25.80
N TYR A 37 -13.39 33.97 24.51
CA TYR A 37 -14.69 34.34 23.95
C TYR A 37 -15.83 33.51 24.53
N LEU A 38 -15.68 32.17 24.61
CA LEU A 38 -16.70 31.28 25.17
C LEU A 38 -16.70 31.23 26.71
N HIS A 39 -15.55 31.47 27.33
CA HIS A 39 -15.36 31.35 28.77
C HIS A 39 -14.61 32.57 29.33
N PRO A 40 -15.26 33.75 29.42
CA PRO A 40 -14.57 35.00 29.74
C PRO A 40 -13.85 34.97 31.09
N LYS A 41 -14.48 34.35 32.10
CA LYS A 41 -13.99 34.35 33.49
C LYS A 41 -13.39 33.02 33.94
N LYS A 42 -13.38 31.98 33.09
CA LYS A 42 -12.89 30.66 33.51
C LYS A 42 -11.36 30.69 33.56
N ILE A 43 -10.81 30.21 34.66
CA ILE A 43 -9.36 30.00 34.79
C ILE A 43 -9.06 28.58 34.32
N ILE A 44 -8.12 28.44 33.41
CA ILE A 44 -7.61 27.16 32.93
C ILE A 44 -6.15 27.34 32.52
N THR A 45 -5.36 26.28 32.64
CA THR A 45 -3.96 26.24 32.15
C THR A 45 -3.84 25.11 31.15
N THR A 46 -3.01 25.30 30.13
CA THR A 46 -2.74 24.25 29.13
C THR A 46 -1.33 23.71 29.29
N TRP A 47 -0.39 24.53 29.76
CA TRP A 47 0.97 24.11 30.09
C TRP A 47 1.19 24.14 31.60
N ARG A 48 2.01 23.19 32.08
CA ARG A 48 2.35 23.05 33.50
C ARG A 48 3.86 22.95 33.68
N GLY A 49 4.44 23.93 34.37
CA GLY A 49 5.80 23.89 34.88
C GLY A 49 5.85 23.64 36.40
N PRO A 50 7.05 23.49 36.99
CA PRO A 50 7.20 23.15 38.41
C PRO A 50 6.58 24.17 39.38
N ASN A 51 6.63 25.46 39.03
CA ASN A 51 6.21 26.57 39.89
C ASN A 51 5.18 27.51 39.24
N VAL A 52 4.85 27.28 37.96
CA VAL A 52 3.99 28.16 37.15
C VAL A 52 3.20 27.27 36.21
N SER A 53 1.88 27.47 36.13
CA SER A 53 1.05 26.90 35.07
C SER A 53 0.43 28.02 34.24
N THR A 54 0.44 27.89 32.92
CA THR A 54 -0.03 28.95 31.99
C THR A 54 -0.88 28.38 30.87
N ARG A 55 -1.80 29.20 30.34
CA ARG A 55 -2.51 28.92 29.09
C ARG A 55 -1.76 29.55 27.93
N ILE A 56 -0.84 28.79 27.36
CA ILE A 56 -0.03 29.23 26.21
C ILE A 56 -0.49 28.64 24.89
N ASP A 57 -1.32 27.59 24.93
CA ASP A 57 -1.93 27.00 23.73
C ASP A 57 -3.27 27.68 23.48
N ARG A 58 -3.45 28.29 22.29
CA ARG A 58 -4.60 29.14 21.99
C ARG A 58 -5.05 29.00 20.53
N PHE A 59 -6.36 29.13 20.30
CA PHE A 59 -6.91 29.37 18.97
C PHE A 59 -7.37 30.82 18.85
N TYR A 60 -6.84 31.52 17.85
CA TYR A 60 -7.32 32.84 17.46
C TYR A 60 -8.18 32.71 16.21
N ILE A 61 -9.35 33.34 16.22
CA ILE A 61 -10.35 33.26 15.15
C ILE A 61 -10.94 34.65 14.92
N SER A 62 -11.37 34.99 13.70
CA SER A 62 -11.93 36.34 13.48
C SER A 62 -13.20 36.54 14.29
N SER A 63 -13.39 37.75 14.84
CA SER A 63 -14.52 38.09 15.71
C SER A 63 -15.88 37.80 15.05
N ARG A 64 -16.01 38.14 13.77
CA ARG A 64 -17.19 37.87 12.92
C ARG A 64 -17.49 36.38 12.74
N PHE A 65 -16.47 35.54 12.77
CA PHE A 65 -16.62 34.11 12.56
C PHE A 65 -16.85 33.37 13.88
N ALA A 66 -16.23 33.82 14.98
CA ALA A 66 -16.52 33.33 16.32
C ALA A 66 -18.00 33.44 16.66
N SER A 67 -18.62 34.60 16.43
CA SER A 67 -20.04 34.83 16.77
C SER A 67 -21.02 33.94 16.02
N ARG A 68 -20.66 33.51 14.80
CA ARG A 68 -21.52 32.68 13.94
C ARG A 68 -21.28 31.19 14.13
N CYS A 69 -20.02 30.78 14.22
CA CYS A 69 -19.60 29.41 13.95
C CYS A 69 -19.08 28.68 15.19
N LEU A 70 -18.58 29.38 16.21
CA LEU A 70 -17.91 28.76 17.35
C LEU A 70 -18.94 28.29 18.39
N LYS A 71 -19.00 26.98 18.65
CA LYS A 71 -19.95 26.40 19.62
C LYS A 71 -19.33 26.06 20.97
N ASN A 72 -18.19 25.37 20.94
CA ASN A 72 -17.54 24.87 22.16
C ASN A 72 -16.02 24.93 22.01
N HIS A 73 -15.35 25.07 23.15
CA HIS A 73 -13.91 24.89 23.30
C HIS A 73 -13.67 23.86 24.40
N ASN A 74 -12.83 22.87 24.12
CA ASN A 74 -12.50 21.81 25.05
C ASN A 74 -11.00 21.78 25.30
N VAL A 75 -10.62 21.47 26.54
CA VAL A 75 -9.25 21.16 26.93
C VAL A 75 -9.24 19.72 27.43
N TRP A 76 -8.37 18.89 26.86
CA TRP A 76 -8.21 17.50 27.27
C TRP A 76 -6.80 17.28 27.81
N PRO A 77 -6.67 16.56 28.93
CA PRO A 77 -5.37 16.18 29.45
C PRO A 77 -4.50 15.47 28.41
N CYS A 78 -3.26 15.92 28.21
CA CYS A 78 -2.29 15.15 27.45
C CYS A 78 -1.47 14.26 28.38
N HIS A 79 -1.43 12.97 28.07
CA HIS A 79 -0.75 11.99 28.90
C HIS A 79 0.76 11.88 28.63
N PHE A 80 1.27 12.48 27.54
CA PHE A 80 2.68 12.37 27.11
C PHE A 80 3.37 13.71 26.94
N SER A 81 2.69 14.82 27.23
CA SER A 81 3.25 16.17 27.17
C SER A 81 2.92 16.93 28.45
N ASP A 82 3.75 17.92 28.74
CA ASP A 82 3.53 19.01 29.69
C ASP A 82 2.45 20.01 29.24
N HIS A 83 2.01 19.91 27.98
CA HIS A 83 0.86 20.64 27.42
C HIS A 83 -0.38 19.75 27.31
N ASP A 84 -1.55 20.28 27.63
CA ASP A 84 -2.86 19.69 27.35
C ASP A 84 -3.29 19.96 25.90
N PHE A 85 -4.13 19.06 25.37
CA PHE A 85 -4.76 19.27 24.08
C PHE A 85 -5.85 20.33 24.19
N ILE A 86 -5.87 21.24 23.22
CA ILE A 86 -6.98 22.16 23.02
C ILE A 86 -7.71 21.81 21.72
N GLY A 87 -9.03 21.97 21.71
CA GLY A 87 -9.83 21.82 20.50
C GLY A 87 -11.04 22.73 20.52
N ILE A 88 -11.44 23.13 19.33
CA ILE A 88 -12.63 23.94 19.10
C ILE A 88 -13.59 23.21 18.17
N ASN A 89 -14.89 23.38 18.42
CA ASN A 89 -15.94 22.93 17.52
C ASN A 89 -16.51 24.13 16.77
N VAL A 90 -16.37 24.08 15.46
CA VAL A 90 -16.83 25.13 14.54
C VAL A 90 -17.91 24.55 13.63
N ILE A 91 -19.06 25.21 13.56
CA ILE A 91 -20.12 24.92 12.59
C ILE A 91 -19.97 25.91 11.44
N LEU A 92 -19.79 25.41 10.23
CA LEU A 92 -19.72 26.25 9.05
C LEU A 92 -21.12 26.36 8.45
N ASP A 93 -21.60 27.59 8.28
CA ASP A 93 -22.79 27.86 7.48
C ASP A 93 -22.55 27.30 6.06
N ASN A 94 -23.41 26.40 5.59
CA ASN A 94 -23.27 25.61 4.35
C ASN A 94 -22.29 24.42 4.40
N ALA A 95 -21.94 23.91 5.60
CA ALA A 95 -21.28 22.61 5.71
C ALA A 95 -22.15 21.52 5.05
N ARG A 96 -21.59 20.83 4.06
CA ARG A 96 -22.29 19.75 3.35
C ARG A 96 -22.65 18.64 4.32
N SER A 97 -23.90 18.19 4.29
CA SER A 97 -24.31 17.00 5.01
C SER A 97 -23.60 15.77 4.43
N ILE A 98 -23.04 14.94 5.30
CA ILE A 98 -22.51 13.62 4.96
C ILE A 98 -23.52 12.62 5.50
N GLY A 99 -24.03 11.76 4.62
CA GLY A 99 -24.99 10.72 5.02
C GLY A 99 -24.35 9.66 5.93
N PRO A 100 -25.16 8.89 6.66
CA PRO A 100 -24.68 7.93 7.67
C PRO A 100 -23.88 6.76 7.06
N GLY A 101 -23.96 6.54 5.75
CA GLY A 101 -23.38 5.38 5.08
C GLY A 101 -24.02 4.06 5.52
N TYR A 102 -23.30 2.96 5.33
CA TYR A 102 -23.75 1.63 5.74
C TYR A 102 -23.03 1.17 6.99
N TRP A 103 -23.73 0.37 7.78
CA TRP A 103 -23.11 -0.42 8.83
C TRP A 103 -22.04 -1.34 8.24
N LYS A 104 -20.93 -1.47 8.95
CA LYS A 104 -19.83 -2.38 8.63
C LYS A 104 -19.41 -3.08 9.90
N PHE A 105 -19.27 -4.39 9.82
CA PHE A 105 -18.75 -5.20 10.89
C PHE A 105 -17.34 -4.71 11.27
N ASN A 106 -17.11 -4.55 12.57
CA ASN A 106 -15.81 -4.13 13.08
C ASN A 106 -14.92 -5.36 13.31
N ASN A 107 -14.05 -5.68 12.35
CA ASN A 107 -13.16 -6.84 12.42
C ASN A 107 -12.33 -6.91 13.71
N SER A 108 -12.05 -5.79 14.37
CA SER A 108 -11.25 -5.79 15.62
C SER A 108 -11.91 -6.51 16.80
N ILE A 109 -13.19 -6.86 16.70
CA ILE A 109 -13.89 -7.62 17.76
C ILE A 109 -13.71 -9.13 17.61
N LEU A 110 -13.20 -9.62 16.48
CA LEU A 110 -12.87 -11.04 16.30
C LEU A 110 -11.69 -11.48 17.19
N ASP A 111 -10.85 -10.52 17.60
CA ASP A 111 -9.77 -10.75 18.56
C ASP A 111 -10.27 -10.80 20.02
N ASP A 112 -11.56 -10.55 20.26
CA ASP A 112 -12.17 -10.54 21.59
C ASP A 112 -12.78 -11.91 21.93
N GLY A 113 -12.12 -12.67 22.79
CA GLY A 113 -12.56 -14.00 23.21
C GLY A 113 -13.99 -14.02 23.79
N SER A 114 -14.41 -12.96 24.49
CA SER A 114 -15.78 -12.87 25.03
C SER A 114 -16.82 -12.73 23.92
N PHE A 115 -16.55 -11.92 22.91
CA PHE A 115 -17.42 -11.81 21.73
C PHE A 115 -17.58 -13.16 21.04
N ASN A 116 -16.47 -13.89 20.86
CA ASN A 116 -16.48 -15.17 20.14
C ASN A 116 -17.29 -16.25 20.87
N LEU A 117 -17.18 -16.31 22.20
CA LEU A 117 -17.98 -17.23 23.01
C LEU A 117 -19.47 -16.87 22.96
N GLU A 118 -19.81 -15.61 23.24
CA GLU A 118 -21.21 -15.13 23.20
C GLU A 118 -21.82 -15.33 21.81
N PHE A 119 -21.06 -15.07 20.74
CA PHE A 119 -21.53 -15.23 19.36
C PHE A 119 -21.80 -16.69 18.99
N ARG A 120 -20.97 -17.63 19.47
CA ARG A 120 -21.18 -19.07 19.22
C ARG A 120 -22.44 -19.60 19.90
N CYS A 121 -22.71 -19.20 21.15
CA CYS A 121 -23.96 -19.55 21.83
C CYS A 121 -25.17 -18.95 21.11
N PHE A 122 -25.10 -17.66 20.79
CA PHE A 122 -26.13 -16.98 19.99
C PHE A 122 -26.41 -17.69 18.67
N TRP A 123 -25.35 -18.12 17.96
CA TRP A 123 -25.49 -18.83 16.69
C TRP A 123 -26.15 -20.21 16.85
N GLN A 124 -25.78 -20.96 17.90
CA GLN A 124 -26.40 -22.26 18.19
C GLN A 124 -27.90 -22.13 18.46
N GLU A 125 -28.32 -21.14 19.25
CA GLU A 125 -29.73 -20.85 19.49
C GLU A 125 -30.46 -20.42 18.20
N LEU A 126 -29.81 -19.59 17.37
CA LEU A 126 -30.39 -19.07 16.15
C LEU A 126 -30.63 -20.15 15.07
N ILE A 127 -29.78 -21.17 15.00
CA ILE A 127 -29.88 -22.24 13.99
C ILE A 127 -30.69 -23.45 14.46
N GLN A 128 -30.88 -23.62 15.77
CA GLN A 128 -31.53 -24.79 16.33
C GLN A 128 -32.96 -24.98 15.78
N ASN A 129 -33.23 -26.16 15.21
CA ASN A 129 -34.50 -26.55 14.61
C ASN A 129 -35.00 -25.64 13.46
N GLN A 130 -34.09 -24.92 12.79
CA GLN A 130 -34.43 -24.07 11.65
C GLN A 130 -34.15 -24.77 10.33
N ASN A 131 -35.05 -24.60 9.36
CA ASN A 131 -34.79 -24.97 7.98
C ASN A 131 -34.02 -23.84 7.28
N ILE A 132 -32.94 -24.16 6.57
CA ILE A 132 -32.08 -23.17 5.92
C ILE A 132 -32.74 -22.71 4.62
N THR A 133 -33.59 -21.69 4.74
CA THR A 133 -34.24 -21.03 3.59
C THR A 133 -33.58 -19.69 3.27
N HIS A 134 -33.88 -19.14 2.09
CA HIS A 134 -33.40 -17.80 1.73
C HIS A 134 -33.90 -16.71 2.68
N GLU A 135 -35.15 -16.82 3.14
CA GLU A 135 -35.76 -15.87 4.09
C GLU A 135 -35.11 -15.96 5.47
N TRP A 136 -34.90 -17.20 5.94
CA TRP A 136 -34.20 -17.44 7.20
C TRP A 136 -32.78 -16.87 7.16
N TRP A 137 -32.03 -17.03 6.06
CA TRP A 137 -30.68 -16.47 5.95
C TRP A 137 -30.66 -14.94 6.02
N GLU A 138 -31.64 -14.26 5.42
CA GLU A 138 -31.77 -12.80 5.52
C GLU A 138 -32.11 -12.36 6.95
N HIS A 139 -33.00 -13.08 7.62
CA HIS A 139 -33.29 -12.86 9.04
C HIS A 139 -32.05 -13.07 9.92
N ALA A 140 -31.31 -14.17 9.70
CA ALA A 140 -30.10 -14.48 10.45
C ALA A 140 -29.04 -13.39 10.31
N LYS A 141 -28.82 -12.84 9.10
CA LYS A 141 -27.91 -11.71 8.90
C LYS A 141 -28.34 -10.45 9.67
N LEU A 142 -29.64 -10.18 9.76
CA LEU A 142 -30.16 -9.06 10.55
C LEU A 142 -29.93 -9.28 12.05
N GLU A 143 -30.16 -10.48 12.56
CA GLU A 143 -29.92 -10.82 13.96
C GLU A 143 -28.42 -10.76 14.30
N ILE A 144 -27.53 -11.25 13.43
CA ILE A 144 -26.07 -11.10 13.56
C ILE A 144 -25.69 -9.62 13.70
N LYS A 145 -26.27 -8.76 12.86
CA LYS A 145 -26.03 -7.31 12.90
C LYS A 145 -26.52 -6.70 14.22
N LYS A 146 -27.74 -7.04 14.67
CA LYS A 146 -28.31 -6.55 15.94
C LYS A 146 -27.44 -6.98 17.13
N PHE A 147 -27.10 -8.27 17.21
CA PHE A 147 -26.20 -8.83 18.21
C PHE A 147 -24.87 -8.08 18.26
N THR A 148 -24.23 -7.93 17.10
CA THR A 148 -22.92 -7.26 16.99
C THR A 148 -23.00 -5.79 17.43
N LEU A 149 -24.05 -5.07 17.01
CA LEU A 149 -24.27 -3.69 17.41
C LEU A 149 -24.51 -3.55 18.91
N ALA A 150 -25.30 -4.44 19.50
CA ALA A 150 -25.57 -4.45 20.93
C ALA A 150 -24.27 -4.68 21.73
N TYR A 151 -23.47 -5.68 21.33
CA TYR A 151 -22.17 -5.96 21.93
C TYR A 151 -21.23 -4.74 21.84
N CYS A 152 -21.08 -4.17 20.64
CA CYS A 152 -20.19 -3.03 20.42
C CYS A 152 -20.64 -1.78 21.19
N LYS A 153 -21.96 -1.52 21.27
CA LYS A 153 -22.52 -0.41 22.06
C LYS A 153 -22.25 -0.61 23.55
N ARG A 154 -22.47 -1.82 24.08
CA ARG A 154 -22.19 -2.17 25.48
C ARG A 154 -20.71 -1.94 25.81
N LYS A 155 -19.80 -2.47 24.97
CA LYS A 155 -18.35 -2.29 25.12
C LYS A 155 -17.91 -0.83 25.02
N SER A 156 -18.45 -0.09 24.05
CA SER A 156 -18.16 1.35 23.87
C SER A 156 -18.67 2.20 25.04
N LYS A 157 -19.88 1.92 25.55
CA LYS A 157 -20.45 2.60 26.72
C LYS A 157 -19.56 2.38 27.95
N LEU A 158 -19.15 1.13 28.22
CA LEU A 158 -18.26 0.80 29.32
C LEU A 158 -16.90 1.53 29.19
N LYS A 159 -16.31 1.51 27.99
CA LYS A 159 -15.06 2.22 27.70
C LYS A 159 -15.18 3.73 27.92
N ASN A 160 -16.24 4.35 27.37
CA ASN A 160 -16.44 5.80 27.45
C ASN A 160 -16.80 6.26 28.88
N SER A 161 -17.55 5.45 29.64
CA SER A 161 -17.80 5.73 31.06
C SER A 161 -16.48 5.77 31.82
N ARG A 162 -15.67 4.71 31.68
CA ARG A 162 -14.35 4.64 32.31
C ARG A 162 -13.45 5.82 31.91
N LYS A 163 -13.42 6.18 30.63
CA LYS A 163 -12.66 7.34 30.14
C LYS A 163 -13.12 8.65 30.80
N ARG A 164 -14.43 8.92 30.83
CA ARG A 164 -14.99 10.14 31.45
C ARG A 164 -14.73 10.20 32.95
N ASP A 165 -14.86 9.07 33.64
CA ASP A 165 -14.58 8.98 35.08
C ASP A 165 -13.10 9.26 35.38
N LEU A 166 -12.19 8.74 34.54
CA LEU A 166 -10.77 9.04 34.63
C LEU A 166 -10.45 10.51 34.31
N GLU A 167 -11.04 11.09 33.25
CA GLU A 167 -10.86 12.51 32.90
C GLU A 167 -11.40 13.46 34.00
N ARG A 168 -12.55 13.13 34.61
CA ARG A 168 -13.12 13.87 35.73
C ARG A 168 -12.19 13.83 36.94
N ARG A 169 -11.80 12.63 37.38
CA ARG A 169 -10.88 12.44 38.52
C ARG A 169 -9.53 13.11 38.27
N TYR A 170 -9.00 13.05 37.04
CA TYR A 170 -7.78 13.76 36.67
C TYR A 170 -7.93 15.26 36.90
N THR A 171 -9.02 15.85 36.41
CA THR A 171 -9.26 17.29 36.51
C THR A 171 -9.41 17.72 37.97
N GLU A 172 -10.17 16.96 38.77
CA GLU A 172 -10.34 17.19 40.21
C GLU A 172 -9.00 17.13 40.96
N LEU A 173 -8.20 16.09 40.71
CA LEU A 173 -6.91 15.91 41.37
C LEU A 173 -5.89 16.97 40.94
N VAL A 174 -5.89 17.41 39.69
CA VAL A 174 -5.01 18.51 39.23
C VAL A 174 -5.37 19.83 39.90
N LEU A 175 -6.66 20.12 40.11
CA LEU A 175 -7.09 21.30 40.86
C LEU A 175 -6.75 21.20 42.35
N ALA A 176 -6.90 20.01 42.94
CA ALA A 176 -6.54 19.75 44.33
C ALA A 176 -5.03 19.83 44.58
N GLU A 177 -4.21 19.30 43.65
CA GLU A 177 -2.75 19.39 43.66
C GLU A 177 -2.25 20.85 43.63
N TYR A 178 -2.95 21.71 42.88
CA TYR A 178 -2.64 23.12 42.84
C TYR A 178 -2.88 23.81 44.19
N ASN A 179 -3.96 23.46 44.88
CA ASN A 179 -4.33 24.05 46.17
C ASN A 179 -3.46 23.52 47.33
N ASN A 180 -3.04 22.25 47.27
CA ASN A 180 -2.41 21.54 48.40
C ASN A 180 -0.95 21.10 48.16
N ARG A 181 -0.34 21.46 47.01
CA ARG A 181 1.07 21.22 46.61
C ARG A 181 1.70 19.91 47.12
N GLY A 182 1.60 18.84 46.32
CA GLY A 182 2.44 17.63 46.45
C GLY A 182 1.68 16.33 46.76
N ASP A 183 0.45 16.40 47.27
CA ASP A 183 -0.28 15.23 47.81
C ASP A 183 -0.95 14.32 46.76
N TYR A 184 -1.19 14.80 45.55
CA TYR A 184 -2.01 14.11 44.54
C TYR A 184 -1.23 13.74 43.27
N LEU A 185 0.05 14.10 43.17
CA LEU A 185 0.88 13.89 41.97
C LEU A 185 0.95 12.41 41.53
N ASP A 186 1.03 11.48 42.47
CA ASP A 186 1.06 10.03 42.18
C ASP A 186 -0.26 9.47 41.68
N GLN A 187 -1.38 10.06 42.10
CA GLN A 187 -2.73 9.70 41.65
C GLN A 187 -2.97 10.26 40.24
N ILE A 188 -2.55 11.50 40.01
CA ILE A 188 -2.55 12.15 38.68
C ILE A 188 -1.76 11.32 37.67
N ASN A 189 -0.53 10.90 38.01
CA ASN A 189 0.31 10.08 37.14
C ASN A 189 -0.30 8.69 36.86
N SER A 190 -0.98 8.09 37.85
CA SER A 190 -1.71 6.83 37.66
C SER A 190 -2.84 6.98 36.64
N ILE A 191 -3.64 8.03 36.76
CA ILE A 191 -4.75 8.30 35.86
C ILE A 191 -4.25 8.63 34.45
N LYS A 192 -3.16 9.41 34.31
CA LYS A 192 -2.51 9.66 33.01
C LYS A 192 -2.12 8.36 32.31
N LYS A 193 -1.61 7.38 33.05
CA LYS A 193 -1.22 6.08 32.51
C LYS A 193 -2.43 5.29 32.00
N GLU A 194 -3.53 5.26 32.74
CA GLU A 194 -4.77 4.61 32.30
C GLU A 194 -5.38 5.31 31.07
N LEU A 195 -5.41 6.65 31.05
CA LEU A 195 -5.84 7.42 29.89
C LEU A 195 -4.96 7.16 28.67
N SER A 196 -3.63 7.03 28.87
CA SER A 196 -2.70 6.66 27.81
C SER A 196 -2.98 5.27 27.23
N ALA A 197 -3.30 4.29 28.07
CA ALA A 197 -3.64 2.94 27.61
C ALA A 197 -4.94 2.94 26.78
N LEU A 198 -5.94 3.71 27.20
CA LEU A 198 -7.20 3.87 26.47
C LEU A 198 -7.00 4.56 25.11
N ALA A 199 -6.15 5.60 25.06
CA ALA A 199 -5.81 6.33 23.84
C ALA A 199 -5.03 5.45 22.85
N LEU A 200 -4.03 4.71 23.32
CA LEU A 200 -3.27 3.76 22.48
C LEU A 200 -4.18 2.67 21.88
N ALA A 201 -5.20 2.22 22.63
CA ALA A 201 -6.20 1.29 22.09
C ALA A 201 -7.10 1.93 21.02
N ASP A 202 -7.44 3.22 21.14
CA ASP A 202 -8.17 3.97 20.10
C ASP A 202 -7.32 4.18 18.84
N ASP A 203 -6.03 4.47 19.02
CA ASP A 203 -5.07 4.60 17.92
C ASP A 203 -4.89 3.29 17.15
N ARG A 204 -4.87 2.14 17.84
CA ARG A 204 -4.96 0.81 17.19
C ARG A 204 -6.23 0.67 16.34
N GLY A 205 -7.37 1.13 16.84
CA GLY A 205 -8.62 1.15 16.06
C GLY A 205 -8.52 2.02 14.80
N CYS A 206 -7.86 3.18 14.88
CA CYS A 206 -7.55 4.04 13.73
C CYS A 206 -6.60 3.35 12.73
N LEU A 207 -5.56 2.67 13.23
CA LEU A 207 -4.61 1.89 12.43
C LEU A 207 -5.30 0.78 11.64
N ILE A 208 -6.17 -0.01 12.28
CA ILE A 208 -6.97 -1.07 11.65
C ILE A 208 -7.88 -0.50 10.55
N ARG A 209 -8.58 0.62 10.80
CA ARG A 209 -9.45 1.26 9.81
C ARG A 209 -8.70 1.74 8.55
N SER A 210 -7.42 2.07 8.68
CA SER A 210 -6.57 2.45 7.54
C SER A 210 -5.90 1.28 6.81
N LYS A 211 -6.04 0.06 7.35
CA LYS A 211 -5.53 -1.21 6.81
C LYS A 211 -4.00 -1.27 6.73
N SER A 212 -3.34 -1.30 7.88
CA SER A 212 -1.89 -1.52 7.96
C SER A 212 -1.50 -2.22 9.27
N ASP A 213 -1.03 -3.46 9.18
CA ASP A 213 -0.28 -4.17 10.22
C ASP A 213 1.17 -3.67 10.24
N TYR A 214 1.63 -3.07 11.33
CA TYR A 214 3.05 -2.75 11.50
C TYR A 214 3.41 -2.57 12.98
N LEU A 215 3.77 -3.66 13.65
CA LEU A 215 4.19 -3.66 15.07
C LEU A 215 5.62 -3.10 15.30
N ASP A 216 6.29 -2.54 14.28
CA ASP A 216 7.66 -1.98 14.38
C ASP A 216 7.68 -0.43 14.58
N ASN A 217 6.62 0.13 15.17
CA ASN A 217 6.20 1.54 15.17
C ASN A 217 7.07 2.60 15.90
N ASN A 218 8.39 2.46 16.01
CA ASN A 218 9.25 3.59 16.40
C ASN A 218 9.65 4.53 15.24
N GLU A 219 9.15 4.32 14.02
CA GLU A 219 9.41 5.23 12.88
C GLU A 219 8.22 5.46 11.93
N LYS A 220 6.96 5.46 12.44
CA LYS A 220 5.80 6.18 11.85
C LYS A 220 4.46 5.93 12.60
N PRO A 221 3.84 7.01 13.10
CA PRO A 221 2.52 7.41 12.61
C PRO A 221 2.66 8.79 11.98
N THR A 222 2.27 8.94 10.72
CA THR A 222 2.53 10.21 10.03
C THR A 222 1.32 10.71 9.29
N LYS A 223 1.28 12.03 9.15
CA LYS A 223 0.40 12.82 8.27
C LYS A 223 0.02 12.10 6.97
N TYR A 224 0.89 11.25 6.39
CA TYR A 224 0.59 10.38 5.24
C TYR A 224 -0.61 9.43 5.40
N PHE A 225 -0.85 8.88 6.60
CA PHE A 225 -2.01 8.03 6.93
C PHE A 225 -3.29 8.87 6.94
N LEU A 226 -3.27 10.01 7.63
CA LEU A 226 -4.39 10.96 7.66
C LEU A 226 -4.61 11.59 6.28
N GLU A 227 -3.55 11.83 5.51
CA GLU A 227 -3.60 12.31 4.14
C GLU A 227 -4.13 11.24 3.20
N LYS A 228 -3.85 9.94 3.41
CA LYS A 228 -4.44 8.86 2.61
C LYS A 228 -5.93 8.71 2.88
N GLU A 229 -6.35 8.75 4.13
CA GLU A 229 -7.78 8.71 4.48
C GLU A 229 -8.49 10.00 4.04
N THR A 230 -7.89 11.17 4.29
CA THR A 230 -8.37 12.47 3.78
C THR A 230 -8.42 12.48 2.25
N LYS A 231 -7.42 11.92 1.56
CA LYS A 231 -7.39 11.85 0.08
C LYS A 231 -8.45 10.90 -0.44
N ARG A 232 -8.61 9.70 0.14
CA ARG A 232 -9.67 8.76 -0.22
C ARG A 232 -11.06 9.33 0.05
N GLY A 233 -11.24 10.06 1.14
CA GLY A 233 -12.45 10.81 1.46
C GLY A 233 -12.71 11.89 0.41
N LYS A 234 -11.71 12.73 0.12
CA LYS A 234 -11.78 13.73 -0.95
C LYS A 234 -12.09 13.10 -2.31
N ASP A 235 -11.53 11.94 -2.65
CA ASP A 235 -11.71 11.23 -3.93
C ASP A 235 -13.11 10.67 -4.14
N LYS A 236 -13.91 10.59 -3.07
CA LYS A 236 -15.31 10.14 -3.09
C LYS A 236 -16.33 11.26 -2.93
N ILE A 237 -15.91 12.43 -2.42
CA ILE A 237 -16.81 13.56 -2.24
C ILE A 237 -17.11 14.15 -3.62
N ILE A 238 -18.40 14.17 -3.96
CA ILE A 238 -18.92 14.82 -5.16
C ILE A 238 -19.34 16.23 -4.76
N THR A 239 -18.65 17.22 -5.32
CA THR A 239 -18.91 18.62 -5.01
C THR A 239 -20.03 19.21 -5.85
N GLN A 240 -20.04 18.90 -7.13
CA GLN A 240 -21.03 19.39 -8.08
C GLN A 240 -21.17 18.40 -9.23
N LEU A 241 -22.34 18.39 -9.86
CA LEU A 241 -22.61 17.62 -11.07
C LEU A 241 -23.43 18.43 -12.05
N GLN A 242 -23.18 18.21 -13.34
CA GLN A 242 -24.00 18.71 -14.43
C GLN A 242 -25.07 17.69 -14.80
N ASP A 243 -26.28 18.17 -15.07
CA ASP A 243 -27.35 17.39 -15.68
C ASP A 243 -27.21 17.32 -17.22
N LEU A 244 -28.26 16.86 -17.91
CA LEU A 244 -28.27 16.72 -19.37
C LEU A 244 -28.32 18.08 -20.10
N ASP A 245 -28.84 19.13 -19.45
CA ASP A 245 -28.95 20.49 -19.97
C ASP A 245 -27.72 21.35 -19.63
N ASN A 246 -26.67 20.74 -19.08
CA ASN A 246 -25.42 21.36 -18.61
C ASN A 246 -25.59 22.32 -17.41
N ILE A 247 -26.70 22.22 -16.67
CA ILE A 247 -26.94 22.98 -15.44
C ILE A 247 -26.19 22.31 -14.29
N THR A 248 -25.47 23.09 -13.49
CA THR A 248 -24.62 22.59 -12.41
C THR A 248 -25.33 22.67 -11.06
N TYR A 249 -25.40 21.54 -10.35
CA TYR A 249 -26.01 21.41 -9.03
C TYR A 249 -24.99 21.08 -7.96
N SER A 250 -25.30 21.41 -6.71
CA SER A 250 -24.43 21.13 -5.55
C SER A 250 -25.16 20.51 -4.36
N GLU A 251 -26.50 20.48 -4.40
CA GLU A 251 -27.34 19.91 -3.34
C GLU A 251 -27.35 18.38 -3.42
N ASN A 252 -27.08 17.70 -2.29
CA ASN A 252 -27.02 16.24 -2.22
C ASN A 252 -28.22 15.51 -2.86
N PRO A 253 -29.50 15.94 -2.68
CA PRO A 253 -30.64 15.29 -3.33
C PRO A 253 -30.52 15.29 -4.87
N LYS A 254 -30.17 16.43 -5.47
CA LYS A 254 -30.05 16.54 -6.93
C LYS A 254 -28.82 15.81 -7.45
N LEU A 255 -27.70 15.85 -6.72
CA LEU A 255 -26.51 15.06 -7.05
C LEU A 255 -26.81 13.55 -7.06
N LEU A 256 -27.63 13.08 -6.10
CA LEU A 256 -28.03 11.69 -5.98
C LEU A 256 -28.97 11.27 -7.13
N GLU A 257 -29.91 12.14 -7.49
CA GLU A 257 -30.82 11.96 -8.63
C GLU A 257 -30.07 11.86 -9.97
N ILE A 258 -29.18 12.83 -10.25
CA ILE A 258 -28.34 12.83 -11.46
C ILE A 258 -27.52 11.55 -11.55
N ALA A 259 -26.88 11.15 -10.44
CA ALA A 259 -26.08 9.94 -10.41
C ALA A 259 -26.93 8.67 -10.62
N ARG A 260 -28.10 8.57 -9.98
CA ARG A 260 -29.04 7.46 -10.16
C ARG A 260 -29.49 7.34 -11.61
N ASN A 261 -29.99 8.43 -12.21
CA ASN A 261 -30.55 8.41 -13.56
C ASN A 261 -29.48 8.08 -14.59
N PHE A 262 -28.25 8.60 -14.43
CA PHE A 262 -27.12 8.24 -15.28
C PHE A 262 -26.81 6.73 -15.28
N TYR A 263 -26.79 6.09 -14.11
CA TYR A 263 -26.49 4.66 -14.01
C TYR A 263 -27.69 3.77 -14.37
N LEU A 264 -28.92 4.22 -14.11
CA LEU A 264 -30.13 3.55 -14.58
C LEU A 264 -30.12 3.45 -16.12
N ASP A 265 -29.89 4.56 -16.81
CA ASP A 265 -29.74 4.57 -18.28
C ASP A 265 -28.59 3.67 -18.75
N LEU A 266 -27.42 3.80 -18.11
CA LEU A 266 -26.24 2.99 -18.47
C LEU A 266 -26.49 1.48 -18.31
N PHE A 267 -27.27 1.03 -17.33
CA PHE A 267 -27.53 -0.40 -17.09
C PHE A 267 -28.86 -0.89 -17.66
N THR A 268 -29.59 -0.03 -18.37
CA THR A 268 -30.79 -0.43 -19.11
C THR A 268 -30.38 -1.10 -20.42
N ARG A 269 -30.98 -2.26 -20.70
CA ARG A 269 -30.74 -3.03 -21.92
C ARG A 269 -31.16 -2.24 -23.16
N GLU A 270 -30.34 -2.34 -24.21
CA GLU A 270 -30.63 -1.83 -25.55
C GLU A 270 -30.98 -3.00 -26.47
N SER A 271 -31.62 -2.73 -27.61
CA SER A 271 -31.88 -3.76 -28.62
C SER A 271 -30.56 -4.26 -29.24
N ILE A 272 -30.48 -5.56 -29.47
CA ILE A 272 -29.34 -6.21 -30.13
C ILE A 272 -29.78 -6.84 -31.45
N ASP A 273 -28.86 -6.87 -32.42
CA ASP A 273 -29.06 -7.49 -33.72
C ASP A 273 -28.78 -9.00 -33.63
N ILE A 274 -29.84 -9.81 -33.62
CA ILE A 274 -29.77 -11.28 -33.45
C ILE A 274 -29.04 -11.96 -34.62
N THR A 275 -29.18 -11.44 -35.84
CA THR A 275 -28.51 -12.00 -37.01
C THR A 275 -27.01 -11.84 -36.88
N LEU A 276 -26.55 -10.63 -36.49
CA LEU A 276 -25.15 -10.37 -36.19
C LEU A 276 -24.67 -11.19 -34.97
N CYS A 277 -25.49 -11.37 -33.94
CA CYS A 277 -25.15 -12.26 -32.82
C CYS A 277 -24.78 -13.66 -33.32
N ASN A 278 -25.64 -14.27 -34.14
CA ASN A 278 -25.39 -15.61 -34.67
C ASN A 278 -24.14 -15.64 -35.55
N GLU A 279 -23.90 -14.59 -36.34
CA GLU A 279 -22.72 -14.45 -37.20
C GLU A 279 -21.40 -14.38 -36.41
N PHE A 280 -21.34 -13.60 -35.33
CA PHE A 280 -20.14 -13.48 -34.49
C PHE A 280 -19.91 -14.74 -33.63
N LEU A 281 -20.97 -15.47 -33.30
CA LEU A 281 -20.91 -16.64 -32.42
C LEU A 281 -20.79 -17.99 -33.16
N ALA A 282 -20.95 -18.01 -34.49
CA ALA A 282 -20.95 -19.24 -35.28
C ALA A 282 -19.62 -20.02 -35.22
N ASP A 283 -18.52 -19.27 -35.07
CA ASP A 283 -17.14 -19.71 -35.30
C ASP A 283 -16.32 -19.91 -34.02
N LEU A 284 -16.99 -19.90 -32.86
CA LEU A 284 -16.34 -20.02 -31.56
C LEU A 284 -15.81 -21.45 -31.32
N PRO A 285 -14.62 -21.60 -30.71
CA PRO A 285 -14.17 -22.90 -30.24
C PRO A 285 -15.09 -23.40 -29.11
N GLY A 286 -15.39 -24.69 -29.08
CA GLY A 286 -16.04 -25.34 -27.95
C GLY A 286 -15.00 -25.97 -27.02
N LEU A 287 -15.29 -26.00 -25.72
CA LEU A 287 -14.60 -26.88 -24.79
C LEU A 287 -14.87 -28.34 -25.14
N ASP A 288 -13.86 -29.20 -24.96
CA ASP A 288 -14.07 -30.65 -24.96
C ASP A 288 -15.02 -31.04 -23.83
N ASN A 289 -15.80 -32.10 -24.02
CA ASN A 289 -16.85 -32.51 -23.08
C ASN A 289 -16.29 -32.78 -21.66
N ASP A 290 -15.16 -33.49 -21.55
CA ASP A 290 -14.50 -33.78 -20.27
C ASP A 290 -14.06 -32.49 -19.54
N VAL A 291 -13.59 -31.50 -20.31
CA VAL A 291 -13.16 -30.20 -19.77
C VAL A 291 -14.37 -29.38 -19.34
N SER A 292 -15.46 -29.42 -20.11
CA SER A 292 -16.72 -28.76 -19.76
C SER A 292 -17.33 -29.34 -18.48
N GLU A 293 -17.31 -30.66 -18.33
CA GLU A 293 -17.82 -31.36 -17.15
C GLU A 293 -17.10 -30.95 -15.85
N SER A 294 -15.82 -30.57 -15.94
CA SER A 294 -15.06 -30.05 -14.78
C SER A 294 -15.64 -28.77 -14.15
N CYS A 295 -16.50 -28.05 -14.89
CA CYS A 295 -17.18 -26.84 -14.42
C CYS A 295 -18.58 -27.10 -13.82
N GLU A 296 -19.11 -28.31 -13.98
CA GLU A 296 -20.50 -28.67 -13.66
C GLU A 296 -20.71 -29.02 -12.18
N GLY A 297 -21.97 -29.17 -11.79
CA GLY A 297 -22.37 -29.72 -10.49
C GLY A 297 -22.59 -28.69 -9.37
N TYR A 298 -23.05 -29.21 -8.23
CA TYR A 298 -23.33 -28.44 -7.02
C TYR A 298 -22.07 -27.88 -6.38
N ILE A 299 -22.24 -26.88 -5.50
CA ILE A 299 -21.14 -26.28 -4.75
C ILE A 299 -20.82 -27.12 -3.54
N THR A 300 -19.52 -27.30 -3.29
CA THR A 300 -19.01 -28.07 -2.16
C THR A 300 -18.40 -27.17 -1.08
N LEU A 301 -18.31 -27.71 0.15
CA LEU A 301 -17.66 -27.02 1.27
C LEU A 301 -16.19 -26.71 0.97
N ASN A 302 -15.47 -27.62 0.32
CA ASN A 302 -14.06 -27.44 -0.05
C ASN A 302 -13.87 -26.25 -1.00
N GLU A 303 -14.77 -26.07 -1.96
CA GLU A 303 -14.75 -24.92 -2.87
C GLU A 303 -14.96 -23.59 -2.14
N ILE A 304 -15.89 -23.55 -1.18
CA ILE A 304 -16.11 -22.36 -0.32
C ILE A 304 -14.86 -22.05 0.50
N GLN A 305 -14.29 -23.06 1.17
CA GLN A 305 -13.08 -22.91 1.99
C GLN A 305 -11.90 -22.37 1.16
N ASN A 306 -11.65 -22.97 0.00
CA ASN A 306 -10.58 -22.55 -0.90
C ASN A 306 -10.83 -21.15 -1.47
N SER A 307 -12.07 -20.81 -1.80
CA SER A 307 -12.43 -19.49 -2.30
C SER A 307 -12.19 -18.43 -1.24
N LEU A 308 -12.68 -18.63 -0.02
CA LEU A 308 -12.59 -17.66 1.08
C LEU A 308 -11.15 -17.42 1.54
N LYS A 309 -10.31 -18.48 1.60
CA LYS A 309 -8.87 -18.36 1.89
C LYS A 309 -8.13 -17.52 0.85
N ASN A 310 -8.51 -17.64 -0.44
CA ASN A 310 -7.88 -16.93 -1.55
C ASN A 310 -8.53 -15.57 -1.88
N MET A 311 -9.53 -15.12 -1.12
CA MET A 311 -10.07 -13.77 -1.24
C MET A 311 -9.13 -12.75 -0.60
N ASN A 312 -9.01 -11.58 -1.22
CA ASN A 312 -8.25 -10.46 -0.66
C ASN A 312 -8.81 -10.05 0.71
N SER A 313 -7.94 -9.91 1.71
CA SER A 313 -8.30 -9.35 3.01
C SER A 313 -8.68 -7.86 2.90
N ASP A 314 -9.38 -7.38 3.92
CA ASP A 314 -9.65 -5.97 4.15
C ASP A 314 -10.34 -5.28 2.97
N ARG A 315 -11.29 -5.96 2.33
CA ARG A 315 -12.16 -5.36 1.30
C ARG A 315 -13.46 -4.88 1.93
N SER A 316 -14.03 -3.80 1.39
CA SER A 316 -15.29 -3.28 1.92
C SER A 316 -16.43 -4.27 1.64
N PRO A 317 -17.28 -4.55 2.65
CA PRO A 317 -18.46 -5.39 2.49
C PRO A 317 -19.56 -4.66 1.70
N GLY A 318 -20.62 -5.38 1.38
CA GLY A 318 -21.82 -4.81 0.76
C GLY A 318 -22.74 -4.14 1.78
N SER A 319 -24.04 -4.09 1.49
CA SER A 319 -25.05 -3.44 2.31
C SER A 319 -25.33 -4.15 3.63
N ASP A 320 -25.07 -5.46 3.71
CA ASP A 320 -25.21 -6.26 4.93
C ASP A 320 -24.14 -5.91 5.98
N GLY A 321 -23.02 -5.33 5.57
CA GLY A 321 -21.90 -4.94 6.41
C GLY A 321 -21.00 -6.09 6.87
N LEU A 322 -21.28 -7.35 6.53
CA LEU A 322 -20.52 -8.52 6.98
C LEU A 322 -19.24 -8.67 6.16
N SER A 323 -18.10 -8.82 6.84
CA SER A 323 -16.76 -8.82 6.23
C SER A 323 -16.27 -10.21 5.84
N ARG A 324 -15.27 -10.29 4.95
CA ARG A 324 -14.61 -11.55 4.61
C ARG A 324 -13.97 -12.19 5.84
N GLU A 325 -13.39 -11.39 6.72
CA GLU A 325 -12.75 -11.83 7.96
C GLU A 325 -13.76 -12.50 8.89
N PHE A 326 -14.97 -11.96 9.00
CA PHE A 326 -16.06 -12.55 9.78
C PHE A 326 -16.44 -13.94 9.26
N TYR A 327 -16.68 -14.07 7.95
CA TYR A 327 -17.00 -15.38 7.34
C TYR A 327 -15.83 -16.37 7.47
N LEU A 328 -14.58 -15.91 7.36
CA LEU A 328 -13.42 -16.79 7.50
C LEU A 328 -13.26 -17.28 8.94
N TYR A 329 -13.45 -16.40 9.91
CA TYR A 329 -13.28 -16.70 11.33
C TYR A 329 -14.30 -17.74 11.82
N PHE A 330 -15.55 -17.63 11.35
CA PHE A 330 -16.65 -18.55 11.69
C PHE A 330 -16.99 -19.50 10.53
N LEU A 331 -15.99 -19.89 9.74
CA LEU A 331 -16.18 -20.75 8.57
C LEU A 331 -16.72 -22.14 8.95
N ASP A 332 -16.40 -22.62 10.14
CA ASP A 332 -16.95 -23.84 10.72
C ASP A 332 -18.47 -23.75 10.92
N LEU A 333 -18.98 -22.56 11.23
CA LEU A 333 -20.41 -22.31 11.44
C LEU A 333 -21.13 -22.02 10.13
N PHE A 334 -20.60 -21.11 9.32
CA PHE A 334 -21.26 -20.63 8.11
C PHE A 334 -21.04 -21.51 6.88
N GLY A 335 -19.95 -22.29 6.84
CA GLY A 335 -19.60 -23.11 5.67
C GLY A 335 -20.73 -24.06 5.25
N PRO A 336 -21.23 -24.93 6.15
CA PRO A 336 -22.32 -25.85 5.84
C PRO A 336 -23.61 -25.13 5.43
N VAL A 337 -23.98 -24.06 6.15
CA VAL A 337 -25.15 -23.23 5.84
C VAL A 337 -25.08 -22.65 4.43
N LEU A 338 -23.92 -22.12 4.03
CA LEU A 338 -23.73 -21.54 2.71
C LEU A 338 -23.81 -22.60 1.59
N VAL A 339 -23.31 -23.83 1.82
CA VAL A 339 -23.45 -24.93 0.85
C VAL A 339 -24.93 -25.22 0.58
N GLU A 340 -25.70 -25.46 1.63
CA GLU A 340 -27.13 -25.74 1.52
C GLU A 340 -27.88 -24.58 0.86
N LEU A 341 -27.59 -23.35 1.28
CA LEU A 341 -28.19 -22.14 0.72
C LEU A 341 -27.89 -21.97 -0.77
N TYR A 342 -26.64 -22.16 -1.20
CA TYR A 342 -26.29 -21.98 -2.61
C TYR A 342 -26.90 -23.08 -3.47
N ASN A 343 -26.89 -24.33 -3.03
CA ASN A 343 -27.46 -25.43 -3.80
C ASN A 343 -29.00 -25.31 -3.87
N SER A 344 -29.66 -24.89 -2.79
CA SER A 344 -31.07 -24.51 -2.81
C SER A 344 -31.35 -23.33 -3.77
N SER A 345 -30.47 -22.32 -3.80
CA SER A 345 -30.57 -21.21 -4.76
C SER A 345 -30.41 -21.67 -6.21
N PHE A 346 -29.56 -22.68 -6.45
CA PHE A 346 -29.40 -23.28 -7.75
C PHE A 346 -30.68 -23.96 -8.18
N ASP A 347 -31.24 -24.82 -7.33
CA ASP A 347 -32.45 -25.59 -7.60
C ASP A 347 -33.69 -24.70 -7.78
N SER A 348 -33.86 -23.70 -6.93
CA SER A 348 -34.97 -22.73 -7.01
C SER A 348 -34.80 -21.71 -8.14
N GLY A 349 -33.56 -21.49 -8.60
CA GLY A 349 -33.23 -20.53 -9.65
C GLY A 349 -33.30 -19.07 -9.20
N PHE A 350 -33.12 -18.77 -7.91
CA PHE A 350 -33.00 -17.41 -7.40
C PHE A 350 -32.10 -17.33 -6.14
N LEU A 351 -31.35 -16.22 -6.01
CA LEU A 351 -30.50 -15.94 -4.83
C LEU A 351 -31.29 -15.34 -3.68
N CYS A 352 -30.72 -15.22 -2.48
CA CYS A 352 -31.33 -14.41 -1.42
C CYS A 352 -31.52 -12.94 -1.85
N SER A 353 -32.50 -12.26 -1.27
CA SER A 353 -32.85 -10.88 -1.65
C SER A 353 -31.65 -9.93 -1.58
N SER A 354 -30.85 -9.96 -0.51
CA SER A 354 -29.70 -9.06 -0.39
C SER A 354 -28.53 -9.43 -1.30
N GLN A 355 -28.39 -10.70 -1.70
CA GLN A 355 -27.37 -11.14 -2.67
C GLN A 355 -27.62 -10.59 -4.07
N ARG A 356 -28.88 -10.27 -4.39
CA ARG A 356 -29.28 -9.63 -5.64
C ARG A 356 -29.01 -8.12 -5.66
N LEU A 357 -28.72 -7.51 -4.51
CA LEU A 357 -28.51 -6.07 -4.38
C LEU A 357 -27.03 -5.69 -4.46
N SER A 358 -26.74 -4.48 -4.97
CA SER A 358 -25.41 -3.88 -4.89
C SER A 358 -25.48 -2.37 -4.62
N CYS A 359 -24.47 -1.83 -3.97
CA CYS A 359 -24.38 -0.39 -3.73
C CYS A 359 -23.15 0.18 -4.45
N ILE A 360 -23.36 1.11 -5.37
CA ILE A 360 -22.34 1.67 -6.24
C ILE A 360 -21.67 2.84 -5.53
N THR A 361 -20.38 2.68 -5.20
CA THR A 361 -19.54 3.80 -4.76
C THR A 361 -18.79 4.38 -5.95
N LEU A 362 -18.65 5.71 -5.98
CA LEU A 362 -18.05 6.43 -7.09
C LEU A 362 -16.62 6.87 -6.78
N LEU A 363 -15.70 6.64 -7.73
CA LEU A 363 -14.33 7.15 -7.68
C LEU A 363 -14.07 8.10 -8.84
N CYS A 364 -13.56 9.30 -8.55
CA CYS A 364 -13.26 10.28 -9.58
C CYS A 364 -12.04 9.85 -10.44
N LYS A 365 -12.21 9.75 -11.76
CA LYS A 365 -11.11 9.47 -12.71
C LYS A 365 -10.33 10.74 -13.09
N ASP A 366 -11.04 11.84 -13.29
CA ASP A 366 -10.49 13.14 -13.69
C ASP A 366 -11.06 14.25 -12.79
N ARG A 367 -10.17 14.87 -12.01
CA ARG A 367 -10.53 15.93 -11.07
C ARG A 367 -10.79 17.27 -11.74
N ASN A 368 -10.18 17.53 -12.90
CA ASN A 368 -10.33 18.80 -13.58
C ASN A 368 -11.73 18.94 -14.17
N ASN A 369 -12.39 17.81 -14.45
CA ASN A 369 -13.73 17.74 -15.03
C ASN A 369 -14.67 16.91 -14.15
N SER A 370 -14.59 17.08 -12.83
CA SER A 370 -15.37 16.27 -11.89
C SER A 370 -16.87 16.56 -11.90
N GLN A 371 -17.32 17.64 -12.55
CA GLN A 371 -18.74 17.93 -12.75
C GLN A 371 -19.45 16.96 -13.72
N LEU A 372 -18.71 16.21 -14.54
CA LEU A 372 -19.29 15.30 -15.53
C LEU A 372 -19.42 13.87 -14.98
N MET A 373 -20.64 13.31 -14.95
CA MET A 373 -20.88 11.95 -14.44
C MET A 373 -20.06 10.86 -15.14
N LYS A 374 -19.79 11.00 -16.44
CA LYS A 374 -18.95 10.06 -17.21
C LYS A 374 -17.53 9.89 -16.64
N ASN A 375 -17.01 10.89 -15.91
CA ASN A 375 -15.68 10.88 -15.30
C ASN A 375 -15.64 10.20 -13.93
N TRP A 376 -16.77 9.69 -13.44
CA TRP A 376 -16.84 8.88 -12.22
C TRP A 376 -16.87 7.39 -12.59
N ARG A 377 -16.07 6.59 -11.87
CA ARG A 377 -16.02 5.13 -12.03
C ARG A 377 -16.96 4.48 -11.01
N PRO A 378 -17.91 3.62 -11.44
CA PRO A 378 -18.72 2.83 -10.52
C PRO A 378 -17.90 1.68 -9.92
N ILE A 379 -18.06 1.42 -8.63
CA ILE A 379 -17.63 0.19 -7.98
C ILE A 379 -18.82 -0.37 -7.21
N SER A 380 -19.28 -1.56 -7.61
CA SER A 380 -20.36 -2.26 -6.92
C SER A 380 -19.85 -2.90 -5.64
N LEU A 381 -20.35 -2.41 -4.51
CA LEU A 381 -20.17 -3.04 -3.20
C LEU A 381 -21.16 -4.20 -3.09
N LEU A 382 -20.66 -5.41 -3.32
CA LEU A 382 -21.43 -6.66 -3.21
C LEU A 382 -21.23 -7.31 -1.84
N ASN A 383 -22.27 -7.96 -1.32
CA ASN A 383 -22.22 -8.73 -0.08
C ASN A 383 -21.21 -9.89 -0.19
N ILE A 384 -20.65 -10.29 0.94
CA ILE A 384 -19.56 -11.27 0.95
C ILE A 384 -20.06 -12.68 0.63
N ASP A 385 -21.26 -13.04 1.07
CA ASP A 385 -21.92 -14.29 0.68
C ASP A 385 -22.09 -14.40 -0.86
N TYR A 386 -22.47 -13.32 -1.56
CA TYR A 386 -22.44 -13.30 -3.03
C TYR A 386 -21.00 -13.44 -3.59
N LYS A 387 -20.03 -12.76 -2.98
CA LYS A 387 -18.63 -12.79 -3.43
C LYS A 387 -17.99 -14.17 -3.27
N ILE A 388 -18.37 -14.93 -2.24
CA ILE A 388 -17.92 -16.31 -2.04
C ILE A 388 -18.42 -17.16 -3.22
N LEU A 389 -19.73 -17.14 -3.49
CA LEU A 389 -20.35 -17.87 -4.60
C LEU A 389 -19.69 -17.51 -5.95
N SER A 390 -19.63 -16.22 -6.28
CA SER A 390 -19.00 -15.80 -7.55
C SER A 390 -17.53 -16.16 -7.64
N LYS A 391 -16.80 -16.25 -6.51
CA LYS A 391 -15.39 -16.68 -6.48
C LYS A 391 -15.24 -18.18 -6.73
N VAL A 392 -16.18 -19.01 -6.25
CA VAL A 392 -16.22 -20.45 -6.58
C VAL A 392 -16.37 -20.62 -8.09
N ILE A 393 -17.38 -19.99 -8.70
CA ILE A 393 -17.63 -20.08 -10.15
C ILE A 393 -16.47 -19.51 -10.96
N GLN A 394 -15.86 -18.40 -10.50
CA GLN A 394 -14.65 -17.83 -11.12
C GLN A 394 -13.50 -18.83 -11.15
N ARG A 395 -13.32 -19.63 -10.09
CA ARG A 395 -12.24 -20.62 -10.03
C ARG A 395 -12.47 -21.75 -11.02
N ARG A 396 -13.70 -22.27 -11.12
CA ARG A 396 -14.06 -23.27 -12.15
C ARG A 396 -13.70 -22.75 -13.54
N LEU A 397 -14.16 -21.54 -13.88
CA LEU A 397 -13.86 -20.91 -15.17
C LEU A 397 -12.36 -20.70 -15.42
N SER A 398 -11.59 -20.30 -14.39
CA SER A 398 -10.16 -20.03 -14.57
C SER A 398 -9.32 -21.24 -14.93
N LEU A 399 -9.81 -22.47 -14.67
CA LEU A 399 -9.11 -23.70 -15.03
C LEU A 399 -9.22 -24.02 -16.52
N VAL A 400 -10.28 -23.55 -17.18
CA VAL A 400 -10.60 -23.93 -18.57
C VAL A 400 -10.49 -22.76 -19.57
N ILE A 401 -10.37 -21.52 -19.08
CA ILE A 401 -10.39 -20.33 -19.95
C ILE A 401 -9.26 -20.29 -20.99
N SER A 402 -8.11 -20.93 -20.72
CA SER A 402 -6.98 -20.97 -21.65
C SER A 402 -7.28 -21.73 -22.94
N GLU A 403 -8.21 -22.68 -22.91
CA GLU A 403 -8.54 -23.56 -24.04
C GLU A 403 -9.37 -22.85 -25.10
N ILE A 404 -10.19 -21.89 -24.70
CA ILE A 404 -11.14 -21.19 -25.57
C ILE A 404 -10.75 -19.74 -25.89
N VAL A 405 -9.86 -19.14 -25.11
CA VAL A 405 -9.40 -17.76 -25.32
C VAL A 405 -8.11 -17.75 -26.14
N GLY A 406 -8.18 -17.18 -27.34
CA GLY A 406 -7.06 -17.07 -28.26
C GLY A 406 -5.87 -16.27 -27.71
N PRO A 407 -4.70 -16.37 -28.36
CA PRO A 407 -3.43 -15.83 -27.84
C PRO A 407 -3.38 -14.30 -27.76
N ASP A 408 -4.32 -13.59 -28.37
CA ASP A 408 -4.32 -12.12 -28.43
C ASP A 408 -4.71 -11.48 -27.09
N GLN A 409 -5.52 -12.16 -26.27
CA GLN A 409 -5.96 -11.67 -24.96
C GLN A 409 -5.06 -12.21 -23.84
N THR A 410 -4.41 -11.31 -23.11
CA THR A 410 -3.49 -11.69 -22.01
C THR A 410 -4.01 -11.36 -20.62
N CYS A 411 -5.12 -10.60 -20.50
CA CYS A 411 -5.69 -10.29 -19.20
C CYS A 411 -6.51 -11.46 -18.65
N SER A 412 -6.33 -11.75 -17.36
CA SER A 412 -7.09 -12.77 -16.62
C SER A 412 -6.98 -14.21 -17.14
N VAL A 413 -6.04 -14.48 -18.06
CA VAL A 413 -5.73 -15.84 -18.53
C VAL A 413 -4.46 -16.34 -17.82
N PRO A 414 -4.50 -17.49 -17.14
CA PRO A 414 -3.32 -18.05 -16.47
C PRO A 414 -2.12 -18.17 -17.41
N GLY A 415 -0.92 -17.87 -16.90
CA GLY A 415 0.33 -17.95 -17.65
C GLY A 415 0.61 -16.76 -18.59
N ARG A 416 -0.34 -15.85 -18.81
CA ARG A 416 -0.16 -14.65 -19.65
C ARG A 416 0.04 -13.41 -18.80
N THR A 417 0.83 -12.45 -19.30
CA THR A 417 1.20 -11.23 -18.58
C THR A 417 0.97 -9.98 -19.41
N ILE A 418 0.73 -8.84 -18.74
CA ILE A 418 0.63 -7.52 -19.39
C ILE A 418 1.89 -7.15 -20.19
N SER A 419 3.05 -7.64 -19.75
CA SER A 419 4.33 -7.41 -20.42
C SER A 419 4.39 -8.10 -21.78
N ASP A 420 3.67 -9.20 -21.99
CA ASP A 420 3.63 -9.91 -23.28
C ASP A 420 3.08 -9.02 -24.40
N ASN A 421 1.99 -8.29 -24.15
CA ASN A 421 1.40 -7.34 -25.12
C ASN A 421 2.36 -6.19 -25.41
N LEU A 422 3.01 -5.66 -24.37
CA LEU A 422 3.94 -4.54 -24.51
C LEU A 422 5.21 -4.94 -25.28
N HIS A 423 5.73 -6.16 -25.05
CA HIS A 423 6.80 -6.72 -25.85
C HIS A 423 6.37 -6.92 -27.29
N PHE A 424 5.17 -7.46 -27.52
CA PHE A 424 4.63 -7.66 -28.87
C PHE A 424 4.53 -6.35 -29.65
N ILE A 425 3.90 -5.32 -29.08
CA ILE A 425 3.76 -4.00 -29.71
C ILE A 425 5.14 -3.37 -29.99
N ARG A 426 6.05 -3.37 -29.00
CA ARG A 426 7.41 -2.82 -29.18
C ARG A 426 8.14 -3.54 -30.32
N ASN A 427 8.09 -4.87 -30.34
CA ASN A 427 8.76 -5.67 -31.36
C ASN A 427 8.19 -5.38 -32.75
N ILE A 428 6.86 -5.24 -32.90
CA ILE A 428 6.28 -4.87 -34.20
C ILE A 428 6.75 -3.48 -34.62
N ILE A 429 6.76 -2.50 -33.72
CA ILE A 429 7.26 -1.14 -34.02
C ILE A 429 8.71 -1.18 -34.49
N ASP A 430 9.59 -1.90 -33.77
CA ASP A 430 11.00 -2.04 -34.14
C ASP A 430 11.15 -2.72 -35.51
N TYR A 431 10.38 -3.77 -35.78
CA TYR A 431 10.40 -4.50 -37.04
C TYR A 431 9.89 -3.64 -38.21
N VAL A 432 8.76 -2.95 -38.05
CA VAL A 432 8.16 -2.05 -39.04
C VAL A 432 9.12 -0.91 -39.38
N LYS A 433 9.76 -0.29 -38.38
CA LYS A 433 10.77 0.76 -38.60
C LYS A 433 11.98 0.23 -39.37
N GLN A 434 12.49 -0.97 -39.02
CA GLN A 434 13.64 -1.58 -39.69
C GLN A 434 13.35 -1.96 -41.16
N LYS A 435 12.14 -2.46 -41.43
CA LYS A 435 11.73 -2.93 -42.76
C LYS A 435 11.02 -1.85 -43.59
N GLN A 436 10.85 -0.64 -43.04
CA GLN A 436 10.13 0.48 -43.66
C GLN A 436 8.72 0.08 -44.13
N LEU A 437 8.01 -0.66 -43.29
CA LEU A 437 6.67 -1.14 -43.61
C LEU A 437 5.59 -0.12 -43.23
N ASP A 438 4.45 -0.22 -43.89
CA ASP A 438 3.22 0.46 -43.50
C ASP A 438 2.55 -0.29 -42.34
N CYS A 439 2.20 0.43 -41.28
CA CYS A 439 1.53 -0.14 -40.13
C CYS A 439 0.72 0.90 -39.37
N ALA A 440 -0.50 0.57 -38.96
CA ALA A 440 -1.34 1.38 -38.09
C ALA A 440 -1.71 0.57 -36.84
N PHE A 441 -1.37 1.09 -35.67
CA PHE A 441 -1.84 0.60 -34.38
C PHE A 441 -3.12 1.34 -34.01
N VAL A 442 -4.25 0.65 -34.08
CA VAL A 442 -5.58 1.19 -33.78
C VAL A 442 -5.93 0.81 -32.33
N ASN A 443 -5.74 1.75 -31.42
CA ASN A 443 -6.03 1.60 -29.99
C ASN A 443 -7.50 1.89 -29.74
N ILE A 444 -8.31 0.83 -29.70
CA ILE A 444 -9.76 0.87 -29.52
C ILE A 444 -10.08 1.15 -28.05
N ASP A 445 -10.80 2.24 -27.78
CA ASP A 445 -11.35 2.55 -26.45
C ASP A 445 -12.84 2.21 -26.43
N SER A 446 -13.24 1.30 -25.55
CA SER A 446 -14.63 0.89 -25.37
C SER A 446 -15.35 1.80 -24.36
N GLN A 447 -16.48 2.38 -24.73
CA GLN A 447 -17.27 3.17 -23.79
C GLN A 447 -17.84 2.28 -22.68
N LYS A 448 -17.36 2.46 -21.44
CA LYS A 448 -17.89 1.77 -20.25
C LYS A 448 -17.99 0.24 -20.46
N ALA A 449 -16.94 -0.37 -20.99
CA ALA A 449 -16.88 -1.76 -21.47
C ALA A 449 -17.63 -2.80 -20.59
N PHE A 450 -17.31 -2.87 -19.29
CA PHE A 450 -17.95 -3.80 -18.36
C PHE A 450 -19.45 -3.52 -18.16
N ASP A 451 -19.83 -2.25 -18.18
CA ASP A 451 -21.18 -1.79 -17.84
C ASP A 451 -22.16 -2.03 -19.01
N ARG A 452 -21.66 -2.18 -20.24
CA ARG A 452 -22.49 -2.32 -21.45
C ARG A 452 -22.72 -3.75 -21.93
N VAL A 453 -22.12 -4.76 -21.28
CA VAL A 453 -22.26 -6.17 -21.68
C VAL A 453 -23.72 -6.61 -21.64
N ASP A 454 -24.28 -6.98 -22.81
CA ASP A 454 -25.61 -7.59 -22.90
C ASP A 454 -25.59 -9.03 -22.37
N HIS A 455 -26.56 -9.35 -21.50
CA HIS A 455 -26.63 -10.67 -20.88
C HIS A 455 -27.04 -11.76 -21.86
N SER A 456 -27.87 -11.46 -22.86
CA SER A 456 -28.29 -12.46 -23.86
C SER A 456 -27.11 -12.87 -24.73
N PHE A 457 -26.31 -11.90 -25.19
CA PHE A 457 -25.07 -12.19 -25.90
C PHE A 457 -24.09 -13.00 -25.05
N LEU A 458 -23.92 -12.64 -23.77
CA LEU A 458 -23.08 -13.39 -22.82
C LEU A 458 -23.51 -14.87 -22.70
N PHE A 459 -24.80 -15.13 -22.46
CA PHE A 459 -25.27 -16.51 -22.30
C PHE A 459 -25.21 -17.32 -23.59
N SER A 460 -25.46 -16.68 -24.74
CA SER A 460 -25.29 -17.31 -26.05
C SER A 460 -23.82 -17.65 -26.32
N ALA A 461 -22.89 -16.77 -25.96
CA ALA A 461 -21.46 -17.04 -26.07
C ALA A 461 -21.04 -18.22 -25.18
N LEU A 462 -21.46 -18.26 -23.91
CA LEU A 462 -21.16 -19.39 -23.01
C LEU A 462 -21.68 -20.73 -23.56
N SER A 463 -22.89 -20.73 -24.12
CA SER A 463 -23.44 -21.93 -24.77
C SER A 463 -22.58 -22.36 -25.97
N LYS A 464 -22.14 -21.41 -26.81
CA LYS A 464 -21.30 -21.68 -27.98
C LYS A 464 -19.87 -22.09 -27.66
N PHE A 465 -19.33 -21.66 -26.51
CA PHE A 465 -18.09 -22.21 -25.95
C PHE A 465 -18.25 -23.61 -25.36
N ASN A 466 -19.43 -24.25 -25.50
CA ASN A 466 -19.74 -25.58 -24.99
C ASN A 466 -19.66 -25.71 -23.45
N PHE A 467 -19.96 -24.64 -22.70
CA PHE A 467 -20.14 -24.78 -21.25
C PHE A 467 -21.43 -25.57 -20.95
N GLY A 468 -21.34 -26.48 -19.98
CA GLY A 468 -22.48 -27.29 -19.57
C GLY A 468 -23.64 -26.49 -18.95
N PRO A 469 -24.84 -27.11 -18.86
CA PRO A 469 -26.05 -26.45 -18.41
C PRO A 469 -25.99 -25.99 -16.96
N SER A 470 -25.28 -26.71 -16.08
CA SER A 470 -25.12 -26.34 -14.67
C SER A 470 -24.29 -25.06 -14.54
N PHE A 471 -23.14 -24.97 -15.21
CA PHE A 471 -22.30 -23.79 -15.18
C PHE A 471 -23.06 -22.56 -15.70
N ILE A 472 -23.73 -22.67 -16.85
CA ILE A 472 -24.55 -21.57 -17.40
C ILE A 472 -25.66 -21.16 -16.42
N ARG A 473 -26.30 -22.12 -15.74
CA ARG A 473 -27.32 -21.85 -14.72
C ARG A 473 -26.75 -21.09 -13.53
N TRP A 474 -25.56 -21.45 -13.04
CA TRP A 474 -24.86 -20.69 -12.00
C TRP A 474 -24.57 -19.26 -12.41
N VAL A 475 -24.08 -19.04 -13.65
CA VAL A 475 -23.83 -17.67 -14.15
C VAL A 475 -25.15 -16.91 -14.26
N ARG A 476 -26.21 -17.50 -14.82
CA ARG A 476 -27.56 -16.87 -14.90
C ARG A 476 -28.07 -16.44 -13.53
N LEU A 477 -27.91 -17.30 -12.52
CA LEU A 477 -28.34 -17.04 -11.15
C LEU A 477 -27.70 -15.75 -10.57
N LEU A 478 -26.43 -15.47 -10.90
CA LEU A 478 -25.70 -14.28 -10.42
C LEU A 478 -26.18 -12.95 -11.03
N TYR A 479 -26.93 -12.99 -12.13
CA TYR A 479 -27.41 -11.83 -12.88
C TYR A 479 -28.95 -11.75 -12.96
N LYS A 480 -29.68 -12.70 -12.39
CA LYS A 480 -31.15 -12.69 -12.40
C LYS A 480 -31.71 -11.73 -11.33
N ASP A 481 -32.68 -10.92 -11.72
CA ASP A 481 -33.43 -9.98 -10.85
C ASP A 481 -32.52 -9.10 -9.98
N VAL A 482 -31.44 -8.61 -10.58
CA VAL A 482 -30.45 -7.80 -9.89
C VAL A 482 -30.80 -6.32 -9.87
N SER A 483 -30.60 -5.68 -8.72
CA SER A 483 -30.82 -4.23 -8.56
C SER A 483 -29.61 -3.56 -7.91
N SER A 484 -29.43 -2.27 -8.18
CA SER A 484 -28.36 -1.46 -7.58
C SER A 484 -28.88 -0.12 -7.08
N SER A 485 -28.15 0.47 -6.14
CA SER A 485 -28.30 1.88 -5.74
C SER A 485 -26.95 2.59 -5.86
N VAL A 486 -26.95 3.92 -5.90
CA VAL A 486 -25.72 4.73 -5.95
C VAL A 486 -25.51 5.46 -4.62
N ILE A 487 -24.26 5.54 -4.17
CA ILE A 487 -23.85 6.25 -2.97
C ILE A 487 -23.23 7.60 -3.36
N VAL A 488 -23.86 8.70 -2.96
CA VAL A 488 -23.33 10.06 -3.10
C VAL A 488 -23.20 10.70 -1.73
N ASN A 489 -21.97 11.09 -1.36
CA ASN A 489 -21.67 11.77 -0.09
C ASN A 489 -22.26 11.08 1.16
N GLY A 490 -22.35 9.74 1.15
CA GLY A 490 -22.89 8.94 2.25
C GLY A 490 -24.41 8.71 2.21
N PHE A 491 -25.12 9.34 1.29
CA PHE A 491 -26.54 9.08 1.00
C PHE A 491 -26.68 8.00 -0.08
N VAL A 492 -27.79 7.28 -0.02
CA VAL A 492 -28.08 6.12 -0.85
C VAL A 492 -29.30 6.42 -1.70
N SER A 493 -29.21 6.21 -3.00
CA SER A 493 -30.35 6.38 -3.91
C SER A 493 -31.38 5.28 -3.74
N GLU A 494 -32.56 5.49 -4.29
CA GLU A 494 -33.48 4.39 -4.58
C GLU A 494 -32.83 3.32 -5.45
N LEU A 495 -33.35 2.09 -5.31
CA LEU A 495 -32.93 0.95 -6.12
C LEU A 495 -33.40 1.11 -7.57
N PHE A 496 -32.59 0.62 -8.50
CA PHE A 496 -32.93 0.49 -9.91
C PHE A 496 -32.45 -0.87 -10.45
N PRO A 497 -33.16 -1.45 -11.43
CA PRO A 497 -32.79 -2.73 -12.02
C PRO A 497 -31.52 -2.62 -12.88
N VAL A 498 -30.76 -3.71 -12.95
CA VAL A 498 -29.57 -3.84 -13.80
C VAL A 498 -29.84 -4.92 -14.86
N THR A 499 -30.12 -4.52 -16.10
CA THR A 499 -30.54 -5.44 -17.18
C THR A 499 -29.44 -5.69 -18.22
N ARG A 500 -28.31 -4.99 -18.10
CA ARG A 500 -27.02 -5.28 -18.73
C ARG A 500 -25.89 -4.90 -17.77
N SER A 501 -24.68 -5.42 -17.99
CA SER A 501 -23.44 -5.22 -17.21
C SER A 501 -22.89 -6.51 -16.61
N VAL A 502 -21.57 -6.64 -16.63
CA VAL A 502 -20.82 -7.49 -15.72
C VAL A 502 -20.35 -6.64 -14.52
N ARG A 503 -20.94 -6.89 -13.33
CA ARG A 503 -20.76 -6.09 -12.11
C ARG A 503 -19.29 -5.80 -11.78
N GLN A 504 -18.87 -4.53 -11.78
CA GLN A 504 -17.51 -4.11 -11.40
C GLN A 504 -17.28 -4.30 -9.89
N GLY A 505 -16.46 -5.27 -9.52
CA GLY A 505 -16.22 -5.65 -8.12
C GLY A 505 -16.58 -7.11 -7.80
N CYS A 506 -17.25 -7.80 -8.73
CA CYS A 506 -17.40 -9.25 -8.72
C CYS A 506 -16.11 -9.90 -9.25
N SER A 507 -15.72 -11.04 -8.68
CA SER A 507 -14.49 -11.74 -9.07
C SER A 507 -14.60 -12.45 -10.41
N LEU A 508 -15.82 -12.87 -10.80
CA LEU A 508 -16.11 -13.56 -12.06
C LEU A 508 -16.16 -12.62 -13.28
N SER A 509 -16.59 -11.37 -13.07
CA SER A 509 -16.81 -10.39 -14.15
C SER A 509 -15.63 -10.20 -15.13
N PRO A 510 -14.35 -10.14 -14.70
CA PRO A 510 -13.23 -10.02 -15.64
C PRO A 510 -13.12 -11.18 -16.62
N LEU A 511 -13.35 -12.42 -16.18
CA LEU A 511 -13.31 -13.60 -17.05
C LEU A 511 -14.49 -13.62 -18.02
N LEU A 512 -15.69 -13.28 -17.55
CA LEU A 512 -16.86 -13.19 -18.42
C LEU A 512 -16.69 -12.10 -19.49
N TYR A 513 -16.10 -10.96 -19.14
CA TYR A 513 -15.80 -9.91 -20.11
C TYR A 513 -14.82 -10.38 -21.19
N VAL A 514 -13.78 -11.13 -20.80
CA VAL A 514 -12.83 -11.75 -21.75
C VAL A 514 -13.56 -12.67 -22.74
N LEU A 515 -14.47 -13.53 -22.25
CA LEU A 515 -15.26 -14.41 -23.13
C LEU A 515 -16.21 -13.65 -24.06
N VAL A 516 -16.79 -12.54 -23.59
CA VAL A 516 -17.66 -11.68 -24.42
C VAL A 516 -16.86 -10.98 -25.53
N LEU A 517 -15.63 -10.58 -25.25
CA LEU A 517 -14.75 -9.92 -26.23
C LEU A 517 -14.14 -10.91 -27.24
N GLU A 518 -13.97 -12.18 -26.88
CA GLU A 518 -13.32 -13.18 -27.72
C GLU A 518 -13.94 -13.37 -29.12
N PRO A 519 -15.29 -13.40 -29.32
CA PRO A 519 -15.91 -13.40 -30.64
C PRO A 519 -15.39 -12.30 -31.58
N PHE A 520 -15.17 -11.09 -31.05
CA PHE A 520 -14.61 -9.98 -31.83
C PHE A 520 -13.15 -10.24 -32.23
N LEU A 521 -12.35 -10.78 -31.32
CA LEU A 521 -10.94 -11.12 -31.59
C LEU A 521 -10.82 -12.27 -32.61
N ILE A 522 -11.68 -13.29 -32.52
CA ILE A 522 -11.76 -14.37 -33.52
C ILE A 522 -12.09 -13.80 -34.89
N ARG A 523 -13.06 -12.88 -34.97
CA ARG A 523 -13.43 -12.27 -36.24
C ARG A 523 -12.28 -11.51 -36.86
N ILE A 524 -11.53 -10.73 -36.07
CA ILE A 524 -10.31 -10.05 -36.55
C ILE A 524 -9.30 -11.07 -37.11
N ARG A 525 -9.09 -12.20 -36.42
CA ARG A 525 -8.16 -13.23 -36.87
C ARG A 525 -8.58 -13.83 -38.22
N LYS A 526 -9.87 -14.21 -38.36
CA LYS A 526 -10.41 -14.89 -39.54
C LYS A 526 -10.64 -13.97 -40.75
N ASP A 527 -10.90 -12.68 -40.54
CA ASP A 527 -11.18 -11.75 -41.64
C ASP A 527 -9.93 -11.49 -42.51
N LEU A 528 -10.02 -11.84 -43.80
CA LEU A 528 -8.94 -11.68 -44.78
C LEU A 528 -8.75 -10.24 -45.26
N HIS A 529 -9.75 -9.37 -45.07
CA HIS A 529 -9.67 -7.94 -45.38
C HIS A 529 -8.91 -7.16 -44.30
N ILE A 530 -8.87 -7.70 -43.07
CA ILE A 530 -8.04 -7.18 -41.99
C ILE A 530 -6.65 -7.82 -42.08
N ARG A 531 -5.72 -7.15 -42.77
CA ARG A 531 -4.34 -7.60 -42.95
C ARG A 531 -3.43 -6.99 -41.90
N GLY A 532 -2.74 -7.85 -41.15
CA GLY A 532 -1.79 -7.45 -40.10
C GLY A 532 -0.35 -7.36 -40.60
N ILE A 533 0.60 -7.34 -39.66
CA ILE A 533 2.04 -7.43 -39.98
C ILE A 533 2.48 -8.89 -39.96
N LYS A 534 3.15 -9.33 -41.03
CA LYS A 534 3.76 -10.67 -41.13
C LYS A 534 4.79 -10.86 -40.01
N ILE A 535 4.56 -11.82 -39.13
CA ILE A 535 5.49 -12.14 -38.04
C ILE A 535 6.60 -13.05 -38.60
N PRO A 536 7.89 -12.71 -38.46
CA PRO A 536 8.98 -13.54 -38.96
C PRO A 536 8.97 -14.95 -38.37
N GLY A 537 8.93 -15.98 -39.23
CA GLY A 537 8.91 -17.39 -38.80
C GLY A 537 7.57 -17.89 -38.24
N CYS A 538 6.50 -17.12 -38.38
CA CYS A 538 5.15 -17.51 -38.00
C CYS A 538 4.24 -17.49 -39.22
N ILE A 539 3.27 -18.41 -39.26
CA ILE A 539 2.29 -18.50 -40.36
C ILE A 539 1.24 -17.39 -40.23
N GLU A 540 0.89 -17.00 -39.00
CA GLU A 540 -0.13 -15.99 -38.71
C GLU A 540 0.40 -14.56 -38.77
N ASP A 541 -0.45 -13.66 -39.26
CA ASP A 541 -0.21 -12.22 -39.19
C ASP A 541 -0.52 -11.65 -37.78
N ALA A 542 0.24 -10.64 -37.38
CA ALA A 542 -0.06 -9.82 -36.20
C ALA A 542 -1.22 -8.87 -36.51
N LYS A 543 -2.45 -9.24 -36.12
CA LYS A 543 -3.67 -8.44 -36.36
C LYS A 543 -4.22 -7.74 -35.11
N ALA A 544 -4.04 -8.28 -33.91
CA ALA A 544 -4.55 -7.68 -32.69
C ALA A 544 -3.77 -8.11 -31.45
N THR A 545 -3.90 -7.33 -30.37
CA THR A 545 -3.56 -7.71 -28.99
C THR A 545 -4.51 -7.01 -28.03
N ALA A 546 -4.88 -7.67 -26.94
CA ALA A 546 -5.88 -7.19 -25.99
C ALA A 546 -5.43 -7.42 -24.54
N TYR A 547 -5.74 -6.46 -23.67
CA TYR A 547 -5.64 -6.61 -22.22
C TYR A 547 -6.92 -6.12 -21.56
N ALA A 548 -7.83 -7.05 -21.27
CA ALA A 548 -9.21 -6.74 -20.91
C ALA A 548 -9.87 -5.89 -22.01
N ASP A 549 -10.33 -4.68 -21.67
CA ASP A 549 -10.99 -3.74 -22.58
C ASP A 549 -10.03 -2.91 -23.45
N ASP A 550 -8.74 -2.90 -23.13
CA ASP A 550 -7.71 -2.22 -23.94
C ASP A 550 -7.32 -3.09 -25.14
N VAL A 551 -7.93 -2.86 -26.30
CA VAL A 551 -7.64 -3.58 -27.55
C VAL A 551 -6.80 -2.72 -28.49
N THR A 552 -5.73 -3.31 -29.04
CA THR A 552 -4.90 -2.70 -30.09
C THR A 552 -5.00 -3.54 -31.35
N GLY A 553 -5.68 -3.04 -32.37
CA GLY A 553 -5.62 -3.60 -33.72
C GLY A 553 -4.33 -3.20 -34.43
N ILE A 554 -3.81 -4.08 -35.27
CA ILE A 554 -2.56 -3.91 -36.02
C ILE A 554 -2.92 -4.11 -37.49
N CYS A 555 -2.87 -3.02 -38.27
CA CYS A 555 -3.30 -3.00 -39.65
C CYS A 555 -2.14 -2.60 -40.57
N SER A 556 -1.94 -3.29 -41.67
CA SER A 556 -0.87 -3.02 -42.65
C SER A 556 -1.22 -1.92 -43.67
N ASN A 557 -2.49 -1.51 -43.75
CA ASN A 557 -3.00 -0.55 -44.74
C ASN A 557 -4.30 0.13 -44.25
N LEU A 558 -4.72 1.20 -44.95
CA LEU A 558 -5.95 1.96 -44.61
C LEU A 558 -7.23 1.13 -44.73
N SER A 559 -7.35 0.27 -45.74
CA SER A 559 -8.53 -0.58 -45.90
C SER A 559 -8.70 -1.50 -44.69
N SER A 560 -7.62 -2.06 -44.16
CA SER A 560 -7.67 -2.89 -42.94
C SER A 560 -8.06 -2.08 -41.69
N VAL A 561 -7.71 -0.79 -41.60
CA VAL A 561 -8.19 0.10 -40.51
C VAL A 561 -9.70 0.30 -40.61
N GLU A 562 -10.21 0.56 -41.81
CA GLU A 562 -11.65 0.71 -42.07
C GLU A 562 -12.44 -0.55 -41.71
N HIS A 563 -11.98 -1.72 -42.19
CA HIS A 563 -12.64 -3.00 -41.92
C HIS A 563 -12.61 -3.36 -40.43
N LEU A 564 -11.52 -3.06 -39.72
CA LEU A 564 -11.43 -3.26 -38.28
C LEU A 564 -12.47 -2.43 -37.53
N LEU A 565 -12.57 -1.12 -37.84
CA LEU A 565 -13.54 -0.23 -37.21
C LEU A 565 -14.99 -0.62 -37.56
N ALA A 566 -15.25 -0.97 -38.82
CA ALA A 566 -16.55 -1.46 -39.26
C ALA A 566 -16.95 -2.76 -38.55
N THR A 567 -16.00 -3.69 -38.37
CA THR A 567 -16.22 -4.93 -37.61
C THR A 567 -16.54 -4.66 -36.16
N TYR A 568 -15.87 -3.68 -35.53
CA TYR A 568 -16.17 -3.28 -34.17
C TYR A 568 -17.58 -2.68 -34.04
N GLU A 569 -18.02 -1.83 -34.98
CA GLU A 569 -19.37 -1.27 -34.97
C GLU A 569 -20.44 -2.38 -35.14
N LYS A 570 -20.20 -3.37 -36.01
CA LYS A 570 -21.08 -4.57 -36.12
C LYS A 570 -21.11 -5.37 -34.81
N TYR A 571 -19.95 -5.61 -34.20
CA TYR A 571 -19.85 -6.26 -32.90
C TYR A 571 -20.59 -5.50 -31.79
N GLY A 572 -20.57 -4.16 -31.83
CA GLY A 572 -21.31 -3.31 -30.91
C GLY A 572 -22.82 -3.52 -30.98
N ARG A 573 -23.37 -3.71 -32.18
CA ARG A 573 -24.80 -3.97 -32.42
C ARG A 573 -25.29 -5.31 -31.86
N CYS A 574 -24.42 -6.30 -31.67
CA CYS A 574 -24.80 -7.61 -31.14
C CYS A 574 -24.43 -7.82 -29.66
N SER A 575 -23.30 -7.26 -29.21
CA SER A 575 -22.80 -7.43 -27.83
C SER A 575 -23.23 -6.34 -26.85
N GLY A 576 -23.73 -5.20 -27.36
CA GLY A 576 -23.98 -3.98 -26.59
C GLY A 576 -22.76 -3.07 -26.42
N ALA A 577 -21.57 -3.49 -26.90
CA ALA A 577 -20.37 -2.67 -26.87
C ALA A 577 -20.52 -1.38 -27.70
N ARG A 578 -19.77 -0.33 -27.33
CA ARG A 578 -19.82 0.95 -28.06
C ARG A 578 -18.43 1.56 -28.19
N LEU A 579 -18.09 2.00 -29.40
CA LEU A 579 -16.78 2.59 -29.69
C LEU A 579 -16.72 4.01 -29.13
N ASN A 580 -15.61 4.33 -28.47
CA ASN A 580 -15.33 5.70 -28.08
C ASN A 580 -14.43 6.37 -29.11
N LYS A 581 -15.04 6.95 -30.15
CA LYS A 581 -14.31 7.57 -31.27
C LYS A 581 -13.33 8.67 -30.84
N THR A 582 -13.67 9.43 -29.79
CA THR A 582 -12.82 10.54 -29.28
C THR A 582 -11.59 10.07 -28.48
N LYS A 583 -11.59 8.83 -27.98
CA LYS A 583 -10.46 8.24 -27.25
C LYS A 583 -9.74 7.15 -28.03
N THR A 584 -10.37 6.66 -29.08
CA THR A 584 -9.76 5.71 -30.00
C THR A 584 -8.69 6.46 -30.79
N MET A 585 -7.46 5.95 -30.72
CA MET A 585 -6.29 6.60 -31.32
C MET A 585 -5.64 5.68 -32.35
N VAL A 586 -5.09 6.26 -33.40
CA VAL A 586 -4.31 5.56 -34.43
C VAL A 586 -2.88 6.08 -34.40
N LEU A 587 -1.93 5.19 -34.14
CA LEU A 587 -0.51 5.45 -34.33
C LEU A 587 -0.03 4.76 -35.61
N ALA A 588 0.23 5.55 -36.64
CA ALA A 588 0.61 5.05 -37.95
C ALA A 588 2.12 5.16 -38.19
N PHE A 589 2.68 4.28 -39.01
CA PHE A 589 4.07 4.20 -39.44
C PHE A 589 4.14 3.97 -40.96
N GLY A 590 5.29 4.27 -41.55
CA GLY A 590 5.46 4.24 -43.00
C GLY A 590 4.70 5.37 -43.68
N ASN A 591 4.22 5.13 -44.89
CA ASN A 591 3.40 6.03 -45.69
C ASN A 591 2.05 6.33 -45.02
N LEU A 592 1.53 5.41 -44.20
CA LEU A 592 0.27 5.63 -43.47
C LEU A 592 0.33 6.82 -42.51
N LYS A 593 1.52 7.23 -42.05
CA LYS A 593 1.69 8.41 -41.20
C LYS A 593 1.11 9.67 -41.86
N ASN A 594 1.18 9.76 -43.19
CA ASN A 594 0.77 10.94 -43.96
C ASN A 594 -0.64 10.80 -44.54
N SER A 595 -1.43 9.83 -44.07
CA SER A 595 -2.81 9.62 -44.54
C SER A 595 -3.71 10.82 -44.21
N THR A 596 -4.53 11.24 -45.18
CA THR A 596 -5.59 12.23 -44.98
C THR A 596 -6.89 11.62 -44.47
N GLN A 597 -7.08 10.31 -44.59
CA GLN A 597 -8.29 9.60 -44.18
C GLN A 597 -8.21 9.22 -42.70
N GLN A 598 -9.07 9.84 -41.87
CA GLN A 598 -8.99 9.71 -40.41
C GLN A 598 -10.10 8.86 -39.76
N PHE A 599 -11.12 8.42 -40.51
CA PHE A 599 -12.21 7.53 -40.05
C PHE A 599 -12.95 8.00 -38.78
N GLY A 600 -12.92 9.31 -38.48
CA GLY A 600 -13.54 9.88 -37.28
C GLY A 600 -12.85 9.50 -35.96
N VAL A 601 -11.61 9.03 -36.01
CA VAL A 601 -10.76 8.73 -34.84
C VAL A 601 -9.50 9.59 -34.85
N SER A 602 -8.81 9.70 -33.72
CA SER A 602 -7.65 10.60 -33.60
C SER A 602 -6.35 9.94 -34.07
N TRP A 603 -5.68 10.51 -35.08
CA TRP A 603 -4.37 10.05 -35.55
C TRP A 603 -3.28 10.83 -34.80
N VAL A 604 -2.32 10.12 -34.21
CA VAL A 604 -1.35 10.69 -33.27
C VAL A 604 0.07 10.22 -33.56
N GLU A 605 1.07 11.07 -33.28
CA GLU A 605 2.49 10.73 -33.46
C GLU A 605 3.07 9.89 -32.31
N SER A 606 2.44 9.97 -31.14
CA SER A 606 2.77 9.15 -29.98
C SER A 606 1.55 8.88 -29.13
N GLN A 607 1.55 7.73 -28.46
CA GLN A 607 0.48 7.35 -27.56
C GLN A 607 0.97 6.48 -26.41
N LYS A 608 0.20 6.46 -25.34
CA LYS A 608 0.48 5.65 -24.16
C LYS A 608 -0.36 4.38 -24.20
N ILE A 609 0.28 3.23 -24.31
CA ILE A 609 -0.35 1.91 -24.31
C ILE A 609 0.07 1.18 -23.03
N LEU A 610 -0.90 0.72 -22.24
CA LEU A 610 -0.67 -0.04 -20.99
C LEU A 610 0.41 0.56 -20.06
N GLY A 611 0.53 1.88 -19.99
CA GLY A 611 1.52 2.52 -19.10
C GLY A 611 2.80 3.02 -19.76
N VAL A 612 3.14 2.57 -20.97
CA VAL A 612 4.37 2.91 -21.71
C VAL A 612 4.04 3.74 -22.95
N ARG A 613 4.87 4.74 -23.27
CA ARG A 613 4.68 5.58 -24.46
C ARG A 613 5.45 5.02 -25.65
N PHE A 614 4.75 4.94 -26.79
CA PHE A 614 5.24 4.50 -28.10
C PHE A 614 4.96 5.57 -29.16
N GLY A 615 5.76 5.63 -30.22
CA GLY A 615 5.66 6.68 -31.25
C GLY A 615 6.86 6.72 -32.20
N HIS A 616 6.91 7.77 -33.03
CA HIS A 616 8.02 8.02 -33.96
C HIS A 616 9.31 8.39 -33.23
N ASP A 617 9.28 9.51 -32.49
CA ASP A 617 10.43 10.16 -31.86
C ASP A 617 10.34 10.10 -30.33
N ILE A 618 10.15 8.89 -29.80
CA ILE A 618 10.08 8.67 -28.35
C ILE A 618 11.45 8.88 -27.72
N THR A 619 11.54 9.87 -26.85
CA THR A 619 12.74 10.13 -26.06
C THR A 619 12.76 9.28 -24.80
N ALA A 620 13.92 9.22 -24.13
CA ALA A 620 13.97 8.66 -22.79
C ALA A 620 13.07 9.38 -21.79
N ASP A 621 12.85 10.69 -21.95
CA ASP A 621 12.10 11.52 -21.02
C ASP A 621 10.61 11.17 -20.99
N ASP A 622 10.06 10.82 -22.16
CA ASP A 622 8.67 10.39 -22.33
C ASP A 622 8.25 9.26 -21.38
N ASN A 623 9.17 8.32 -21.14
CA ASN A 623 8.93 7.17 -20.27
C ASN A 623 9.54 7.36 -18.86
N TRP A 624 10.74 7.94 -18.76
CA TRP A 624 11.50 8.01 -17.50
C TRP A 624 11.34 9.32 -16.72
N GLY A 625 10.98 10.44 -17.37
CA GLY A 625 10.88 11.77 -16.74
C GLY A 625 9.85 11.80 -15.61
N LYS A 626 8.61 11.37 -15.90
CA LYS A 626 7.54 11.26 -14.89
C LYS A 626 7.88 10.28 -13.77
N ILE A 627 8.58 9.19 -14.08
CA ILE A 627 9.01 8.20 -13.09
C ILE A 627 10.07 8.79 -12.18
N CYS A 628 11.06 9.51 -12.74
CA CYS A 628 12.09 10.22 -12.00
C CYS A 628 11.48 11.25 -11.05
N ASN A 629 10.55 12.07 -11.53
CA ASN A 629 9.87 13.07 -10.70
C ASN A 629 9.08 12.41 -9.56
N ASN A 630 8.37 11.31 -9.84
CA ASN A 630 7.65 10.56 -8.80
C ASN A 630 8.58 9.89 -7.79
N PHE A 631 9.72 9.36 -8.23
CA PHE A 631 10.77 8.79 -7.38
C PHE A 631 11.32 9.85 -6.43
N GLN A 632 11.72 11.00 -6.96
CA GLN A 632 12.26 12.11 -6.19
C GLN A 632 11.22 12.72 -5.24
N ARG A 633 9.96 12.84 -5.66
CA ARG A 633 8.86 13.31 -4.81
C ARG A 633 8.64 12.41 -3.60
N VAL A 634 8.74 11.08 -3.78
CA VAL A 634 8.69 10.14 -2.66
C VAL A 634 9.83 10.45 -1.69
N LEU A 635 11.08 10.52 -2.16
CA LEU A 635 12.22 10.80 -1.28
C LEU A 635 12.07 12.13 -0.55
N PHE A 636 11.69 13.21 -1.26
CA PHE A 636 11.46 14.53 -0.69
C PHE A 636 10.38 14.54 0.41
N THR A 637 9.30 13.77 0.21
CA THR A 637 8.21 13.65 1.20
C THR A 637 8.71 13.11 2.55
N TYR A 638 9.74 12.27 2.53
CA TYR A 638 10.32 11.66 3.72
C TYR A 638 11.64 12.30 4.18
N GLU A 639 12.25 13.19 3.40
CA GLU A 639 13.56 13.80 3.68
C GLU A 639 13.55 14.62 4.98
N LYS A 640 12.42 15.27 5.31
CA LYS A 640 12.26 16.10 6.51
C LYS A 640 12.01 15.30 7.80
N ARG A 641 11.90 13.97 7.73
CA ARG A 641 11.65 13.14 8.91
C ARG A 641 12.96 12.64 9.50
N ASP A 642 13.05 12.70 10.83
CA ASP A 642 14.15 12.05 11.54
C ASP A 642 13.94 10.52 11.50
N MET A 643 14.70 9.84 10.67
CA MET A 643 14.61 8.40 10.43
C MET A 643 16.01 7.79 10.47
N SER A 644 16.09 6.58 11.00
CA SER A 644 17.29 5.75 10.93
C SER A 644 17.72 5.47 9.49
N ILE A 645 18.98 5.07 9.34
CA ILE A 645 19.52 4.67 8.05
C ILE A 645 18.78 3.43 7.49
N PHE A 646 18.31 2.54 8.36
CA PHE A 646 17.48 1.39 8.00
C PHE A 646 16.11 1.81 7.47
N GLY A 647 15.46 2.77 8.13
CA GLY A 647 14.19 3.34 7.68
C GLY A 647 14.30 4.01 6.32
N ARG A 648 15.39 4.77 6.09
CA ARG A 648 15.68 5.39 4.78
C ARG A 648 15.91 4.36 3.68
N ALA A 649 16.74 3.34 3.93
CA ALA A 649 16.97 2.25 2.98
C ALA A 649 15.67 1.51 2.64
N ASN A 650 14.80 1.28 3.63
CA ASN A 650 13.51 0.63 3.41
C ASN A 650 12.56 1.49 2.54
N ILE A 651 12.52 2.81 2.76
CA ILE A 651 11.71 3.72 1.95
C ILE A 651 12.16 3.75 0.49
N VAL A 652 13.47 3.77 0.27
CA VAL A 652 14.06 3.64 -1.06
C VAL A 652 13.58 2.36 -1.72
N LYS A 653 13.76 1.21 -1.05
CA LYS A 653 13.42 -0.12 -1.59
C LYS A 653 11.93 -0.26 -1.92
N VAL A 654 11.07 0.05 -0.96
CA VAL A 654 9.63 -0.28 -1.01
C VAL A 654 8.82 0.77 -1.78
N LEU A 655 9.14 2.07 -1.63
CA LEU A 655 8.33 3.16 -2.20
C LEU A 655 8.95 3.83 -3.42
N ALA A 656 10.27 4.00 -3.45
CA ALA A 656 10.94 4.73 -4.52
C ALA A 656 11.29 3.79 -5.69
N CYS A 657 12.14 2.79 -5.46
CA CYS A 657 12.63 1.87 -6.50
C CYS A 657 11.52 1.01 -7.11
N SER A 658 10.47 0.66 -6.36
CA SER A 658 9.32 -0.10 -6.88
C SER A 658 8.62 0.56 -8.08
N LYS A 659 8.78 1.88 -8.26
CA LYS A 659 8.24 2.63 -9.41
C LYS A 659 8.98 2.34 -10.72
N LEU A 660 10.20 1.81 -10.66
CA LEU A 660 11.08 1.62 -11.81
C LEU A 660 10.74 0.33 -12.57
N TRP A 661 10.38 -0.74 -11.84
CA TRP A 661 10.45 -2.11 -12.36
C TRP A 661 9.52 -2.36 -13.54
N TYR A 662 8.29 -1.86 -13.49
CA TYR A 662 7.31 -2.06 -14.55
C TYR A 662 7.84 -1.58 -15.91
N VAL A 663 8.24 -0.30 -16.01
CA VAL A 663 8.78 0.25 -17.26
C VAL A 663 10.14 -0.34 -17.60
N SER A 664 10.96 -0.67 -16.59
CA SER A 664 12.24 -1.36 -16.81
C SER A 664 12.06 -2.70 -17.52
N THR A 665 10.92 -3.39 -17.39
CA THR A 665 10.69 -4.64 -18.12
C THR A 665 10.56 -4.44 -19.63
N ILE A 666 10.14 -3.27 -20.09
CA ILE A 666 9.79 -3.01 -21.50
C ILE A 666 10.80 -2.08 -22.19
N VAL A 667 11.29 -1.07 -21.48
CA VAL A 667 12.16 -0.01 -22.02
C VAL A 667 13.48 -0.02 -21.27
N ASP A 668 14.57 0.26 -21.97
CA ASP A 668 15.89 0.38 -21.35
C ASP A 668 16.01 1.65 -20.52
N LEU A 669 16.78 1.55 -19.44
CA LEU A 669 17.11 2.68 -18.58
C LEU A 669 18.41 3.33 -19.06
N PRO A 670 18.38 4.57 -19.56
CA PRO A 670 19.61 5.26 -19.98
C PRO A 670 20.53 5.56 -18.80
N ALA A 671 21.84 5.61 -19.06
CA ALA A 671 22.86 5.87 -18.05
C ALA A 671 22.65 7.19 -17.30
N GLY A 672 22.20 8.24 -17.99
CA GLY A 672 21.87 9.53 -17.37
C GLY A 672 20.78 9.43 -16.30
N TYR A 673 19.73 8.65 -16.58
CA TYR A 673 18.65 8.39 -15.62
C TYR A 673 19.11 7.50 -14.47
N LEU A 674 19.87 6.44 -14.75
CA LEU A 674 20.48 5.61 -13.72
C LEU A 674 21.33 6.44 -12.74
N LYS A 675 22.14 7.37 -13.25
CA LYS A 675 22.93 8.31 -12.43
C LYS A 675 22.02 9.20 -11.57
N ARG A 676 20.95 9.77 -12.14
CA ARG A 676 19.98 10.59 -11.39
C ARG A 676 19.28 9.82 -10.27
N PHE A 677 18.87 8.58 -10.52
CA PHE A 677 18.25 7.71 -9.53
C PHE A 677 19.23 7.37 -8.39
N ASN A 678 20.43 6.90 -8.74
CA ASN A 678 21.46 6.58 -7.75
C ASN A 678 21.85 7.79 -6.90
N SER A 679 22.09 8.96 -7.52
CA SER A 679 22.42 10.18 -6.79
C SER A 679 21.31 10.61 -5.83
N SER A 680 20.05 10.55 -6.26
CA SER A 680 18.90 10.90 -5.42
C SER A 680 18.74 9.91 -4.26
N MET A 681 18.92 8.61 -4.53
CA MET A 681 18.83 7.52 -3.56
C MET A 681 19.88 7.66 -2.44
N PHE A 682 21.16 7.80 -2.80
CA PHE A 682 22.24 7.87 -1.82
C PHE A 682 22.27 9.20 -1.07
N LYS A 683 21.92 10.31 -1.73
CA LYS A 683 21.69 11.59 -1.04
C LYS A 683 20.65 11.42 0.06
N PHE A 684 19.53 10.75 -0.22
CA PHE A 684 18.47 10.54 0.74
C PHE A 684 18.89 9.60 1.88
N ILE A 685 19.55 8.48 1.58
CA ILE A 685 20.03 7.53 2.60
C ILE A 685 20.96 8.23 3.60
N TRP A 686 21.96 8.97 3.10
CA TRP A 686 22.92 9.65 3.97
C TRP A 686 22.39 10.96 4.56
N GLY A 687 21.38 11.59 3.93
CA GLY A 687 20.84 12.89 4.35
C GLY A 687 21.78 14.05 4.07
N THR A 688 22.76 13.86 3.19
CA THR A 688 23.72 14.89 2.78
C THR A 688 24.13 14.68 1.33
N LYS A 689 24.48 15.77 0.64
CA LYS A 689 25.07 15.74 -0.71
C LYS A 689 26.59 15.66 -0.69
N LYS A 690 27.21 15.95 0.45
CA LYS A 690 28.66 16.23 0.52
C LYS A 690 29.51 15.00 0.82
N PHE A 691 28.94 13.99 1.47
CA PHE A 691 29.76 12.91 2.05
C PHE A 691 29.02 11.57 2.11
N GLU A 692 29.68 10.50 1.63
CA GLU A 692 29.23 9.11 1.74
C GLU A 692 30.28 8.32 2.56
N PRO A 693 30.00 7.99 3.84
CA PRO A 693 30.99 7.36 4.72
C PRO A 693 31.44 5.95 4.32
N LEU A 694 30.63 5.24 3.53
CA LEU A 694 30.89 3.87 3.09
C LEU A 694 30.80 3.77 1.58
N ARG A 695 31.55 2.81 1.03
CA ARG A 695 31.41 2.40 -0.37
C ARG A 695 29.99 1.90 -0.60
N ARG A 696 29.39 2.32 -1.72
CA ARG A 696 28.01 1.94 -2.09
C ARG A 696 27.80 0.42 -2.19
N GLN A 697 28.84 -0.32 -2.60
CA GLN A 697 28.83 -1.79 -2.66
C GLN A 697 28.39 -2.43 -1.33
N ILE A 698 28.88 -1.89 -0.20
CA ILE A 698 28.54 -2.36 1.15
C ILE A 698 27.05 -2.19 1.43
N LEU A 699 26.43 -1.10 0.97
CA LEU A 699 25.03 -0.79 1.24
C LEU A 699 24.07 -1.75 0.53
N PHE A 700 24.49 -2.33 -0.60
CA PHE A 700 23.70 -3.30 -1.36
C PHE A 700 23.63 -4.68 -0.69
N HIS A 701 24.63 -5.03 0.12
CA HIS A 701 24.64 -6.31 0.83
C HIS A 701 23.46 -6.47 1.78
N ASP A 702 23.11 -7.73 2.05
CA ASP A 702 22.10 -8.05 3.03
C ASP A 702 22.49 -7.56 4.43
N ARG A 703 21.50 -7.22 5.24
CA ARG A 703 21.69 -6.78 6.62
C ARG A 703 22.46 -7.81 7.45
N ARG A 704 22.33 -9.10 7.15
CA ARG A 704 23.07 -10.20 7.80
C ARG A 704 24.60 -10.11 7.59
N TYR A 705 25.04 -9.41 6.55
CA TYR A 705 26.45 -9.23 6.22
C TYR A 705 26.89 -7.76 6.37
N GLY A 706 26.18 -7.00 7.21
CA GLY A 706 26.53 -5.60 7.52
C GLY A 706 26.05 -4.56 6.51
N GLY A 707 25.39 -4.96 5.43
CA GLY A 707 24.79 -4.00 4.50
C GLY A 707 23.44 -3.45 4.98
N LEU A 708 22.72 -2.79 4.06
CA LEU A 708 21.39 -2.22 4.32
C LEU A 708 20.29 -2.82 3.43
N SER A 709 20.65 -3.79 2.57
CA SER A 709 19.80 -4.34 1.51
C SER A 709 19.24 -3.24 0.59
N VAL A 710 20.04 -2.21 0.30
CA VAL A 710 19.69 -1.17 -0.68
C VAL A 710 19.62 -1.82 -2.05
N VAL A 711 18.69 -1.37 -2.88
CA VAL A 711 18.54 -1.94 -4.23
C VAL A 711 19.65 -1.42 -5.14
N HIS A 712 20.46 -2.33 -5.67
CA HIS A 712 21.30 -2.07 -6.83
C HIS A 712 20.45 -2.00 -8.11
N ILE A 713 20.12 -0.79 -8.57
CA ILE A 713 19.16 -0.57 -9.68
C ILE A 713 19.59 -1.28 -10.97
N TYR A 714 20.87 -1.15 -11.36
CA TYR A 714 21.37 -1.74 -12.61
C TYR A 714 21.29 -3.27 -12.61
N TYR A 715 21.82 -3.96 -11.58
CA TYR A 715 21.68 -5.41 -11.45
C TYR A 715 20.23 -5.88 -11.36
N LYS A 716 19.32 -5.07 -10.78
CA LYS A 716 17.91 -5.43 -10.79
C LYS A 716 17.34 -5.43 -12.22
N ILE A 717 17.78 -4.50 -13.05
CA ILE A 717 17.41 -4.43 -14.47
C ILE A 717 18.05 -5.60 -15.23
N LEU A 718 19.32 -5.91 -15.01
CA LEU A 718 19.96 -7.11 -15.59
C LEU A 718 19.19 -8.38 -15.23
N ALA A 719 18.80 -8.55 -13.97
CA ALA A 719 18.00 -9.70 -13.53
C ALA A 719 16.62 -9.76 -14.21
N LEU A 720 15.99 -8.61 -14.51
CA LEU A 720 14.75 -8.56 -15.29
C LEU A 720 14.98 -8.98 -16.74
N ARG A 721 16.10 -8.57 -17.34
CA ARG A 721 16.50 -8.96 -18.71
C ARG A 721 16.84 -10.44 -18.80
N LEU A 722 17.60 -10.98 -17.84
CA LEU A 722 17.89 -12.40 -17.72
C LEU A 722 16.60 -13.23 -17.59
N LYS A 723 15.64 -12.77 -16.77
CA LYS A 723 14.34 -13.44 -16.69
C LYS A 723 13.57 -13.38 -18.02
N HIS A 724 13.69 -12.30 -18.79
CA HIS A 724 13.09 -12.22 -20.11
C HIS A 724 13.74 -13.19 -21.11
N VAL A 725 15.08 -13.30 -21.11
CA VAL A 725 15.82 -14.30 -21.91
C VAL A 725 15.46 -15.73 -21.51
N HIS A 726 15.37 -15.98 -20.20
CA HIS A 726 14.87 -17.25 -19.67
C HIS A 726 13.48 -17.59 -20.22
N ASN A 727 12.58 -16.61 -20.28
CA ASN A 727 11.25 -16.81 -20.86
C ASN A 727 11.32 -17.04 -22.39
N ILE A 728 12.23 -16.40 -23.12
CA ILE A 728 12.45 -16.65 -24.57
C ILE A 728 12.82 -18.11 -24.84
N ILE A 729 13.74 -18.65 -24.02
CA ILE A 729 14.21 -20.03 -24.11
C ILE A 729 13.06 -21.02 -23.81
N ASN A 730 12.33 -20.78 -22.72
CA ASN A 730 11.35 -21.74 -22.22
C ASN A 730 9.93 -21.61 -22.83
N SER A 731 9.56 -20.45 -23.38
CA SER A 731 8.19 -20.23 -23.88
C SER A 731 8.06 -20.72 -25.31
N LYS A 732 7.39 -21.85 -25.51
CA LYS A 732 6.97 -22.31 -26.84
C LYS A 732 5.67 -21.58 -27.22
N ASN A 733 5.57 -21.13 -28.47
CA ASN A 733 4.32 -20.65 -29.10
C ASN A 733 3.71 -19.32 -28.60
N VAL A 734 4.52 -18.36 -28.13
CA VAL A 734 4.03 -16.99 -27.85
C VAL A 734 4.38 -16.04 -29.00
N LYS A 735 3.42 -15.23 -29.48
CA LYS A 735 3.58 -14.37 -30.67
C LYS A 735 4.81 -13.46 -30.61
N TRP A 736 5.08 -12.84 -29.47
CA TRP A 736 6.25 -11.96 -29.32
C TRP A 736 7.58 -12.72 -29.32
N ASN A 737 7.59 -14.03 -29.01
CA ASN A 737 8.81 -14.84 -28.98
C ASN A 737 9.37 -15.08 -30.39
N TYR A 738 8.52 -15.10 -31.43
CA TYR A 738 8.99 -15.18 -32.82
C TYR A 738 9.91 -14.01 -33.20
N PHE A 739 9.53 -12.79 -32.81
CA PHE A 739 10.39 -11.62 -32.98
C PHE A 739 11.67 -11.71 -32.15
N ALA A 740 11.58 -12.19 -30.91
CA ALA A 740 12.76 -12.40 -30.09
C ALA A 740 13.74 -13.38 -30.75
N LYS A 741 13.24 -14.52 -31.29
CA LYS A 741 14.05 -15.48 -32.06
C LYS A 741 14.63 -14.88 -33.34
N TYR A 742 13.86 -14.06 -34.06
CA TYR A 742 14.34 -13.35 -35.26
C TYR A 742 15.58 -12.50 -34.98
N TRP A 743 15.66 -11.81 -33.83
CA TRP A 743 16.83 -10.97 -33.50
C TRP A 743 17.89 -11.64 -32.63
N LEU A 744 17.51 -12.56 -31.74
CA LEU A 744 18.40 -13.14 -30.74
C LEU A 744 18.75 -14.61 -31.00
N GLY A 745 18.05 -15.30 -31.89
CA GLY A 745 18.16 -16.75 -32.07
C GLY A 745 19.60 -17.20 -32.32
N HIS A 746 20.29 -16.55 -33.26
CA HIS A 746 21.70 -16.86 -33.53
C HIS A 746 22.62 -16.50 -32.35
N SER A 747 22.42 -15.35 -31.69
CA SER A 747 23.27 -14.91 -30.57
C SER A 747 23.11 -15.78 -29.32
N LEU A 748 21.96 -16.42 -29.15
CA LEU A 748 21.66 -17.29 -28.00
C LEU A 748 21.88 -18.79 -28.30
N LYS A 749 22.45 -19.13 -29.47
CA LYS A 749 22.67 -20.53 -29.90
C LYS A 749 23.48 -21.38 -28.92
N ASN A 750 24.41 -20.73 -28.20
CA ASN A 750 25.26 -21.41 -27.22
C ASN A 750 24.51 -21.70 -25.91
N LEU A 751 23.41 -21.00 -25.63
CA LEU A 751 22.56 -21.28 -24.47
C LEU A 751 21.52 -22.36 -24.78
N ASP A 752 20.96 -22.33 -25.99
CA ASP A 752 20.02 -23.32 -26.48
C ASP A 752 20.16 -23.43 -28.01
N SER A 753 20.67 -24.57 -28.48
CA SER A 753 20.90 -24.83 -29.89
C SER A 753 19.60 -24.82 -30.72
N SER A 754 18.45 -25.05 -30.08
CA SER A 754 17.14 -25.01 -30.76
C SER A 754 16.72 -23.60 -31.18
N LEU A 755 17.37 -22.55 -30.65
CA LEU A 755 17.13 -21.16 -31.04
C LEU A 755 17.82 -20.77 -32.35
N ALA A 756 18.86 -21.49 -32.76
CA ALA A 756 19.61 -21.27 -33.99
C ALA A 756 19.07 -22.11 -35.15
N SER A 757 17.77 -21.98 -35.43
CA SER A 757 17.19 -22.65 -36.59
C SER A 757 17.43 -21.85 -37.86
N ASN A 758 17.88 -22.53 -38.92
CA ASN A 758 17.92 -21.97 -40.28
C ASN A 758 16.53 -21.94 -40.94
N SER A 759 15.49 -22.51 -40.29
CA SER A 759 14.11 -22.47 -40.79
C SER A 759 13.36 -21.16 -40.50
N VAL A 760 13.99 -20.23 -39.76
CA VAL A 760 13.41 -18.95 -39.36
C VAL A 760 14.30 -17.82 -39.89
N PRO A 761 13.75 -16.75 -40.47
CA PRO A 761 14.54 -15.59 -40.90
C PRO A 761 15.26 -14.94 -39.70
N HIS A 762 16.43 -14.34 -39.96
CA HIS A 762 17.24 -13.65 -38.95
C HIS A 762 17.38 -12.17 -39.27
N GLY A 763 17.28 -11.33 -38.23
CA GLY A 763 17.43 -9.88 -38.34
C GLY A 763 18.88 -9.42 -38.21
N GLN A 764 19.33 -8.57 -39.13
CA GLN A 764 20.70 -8.01 -39.10
C GLN A 764 20.90 -6.97 -37.99
N VAL A 765 19.89 -6.14 -37.72
CA VAL A 765 19.99 -5.05 -36.73
C VAL A 765 19.18 -5.41 -35.48
N ILE A 766 19.88 -5.69 -34.38
CA ILE A 766 19.23 -6.01 -33.10
C ILE A 766 18.68 -4.72 -32.46
N PRO A 767 17.39 -4.67 -32.06
CA PRO A 767 16.82 -3.51 -31.35
C PRO A 767 17.49 -3.26 -30.00
N THR A 768 17.47 -1.99 -29.55
CA THR A 768 18.16 -1.54 -28.32
C THR A 768 17.84 -2.40 -27.10
N PHE A 769 16.56 -2.71 -26.88
CA PHE A 769 16.12 -3.57 -25.77
C PHE A 769 16.78 -4.95 -25.78
N TYR A 770 16.88 -5.56 -26.95
CA TYR A 770 17.47 -6.89 -27.11
C TYR A 770 19.00 -6.86 -27.03
N ARG A 771 19.65 -5.76 -27.41
CA ARG A 771 21.07 -5.54 -27.08
C ARG A 771 21.26 -5.51 -25.56
N GLY A 772 20.38 -4.82 -24.82
CA GLY A 772 20.39 -4.84 -23.35
C GLY A 772 20.18 -6.24 -22.76
N CYS A 773 19.42 -7.10 -23.44
CA CYS A 773 19.29 -8.52 -23.05
C CYS A 773 20.59 -9.30 -23.28
N LEU A 774 21.23 -9.12 -24.45
CA LEU A 774 22.53 -9.76 -24.75
C LEU A 774 23.61 -9.31 -23.78
N THR A 775 23.73 -8.01 -23.52
CA THR A 775 24.67 -7.49 -22.51
C THR A 775 24.43 -8.11 -21.14
N ALA A 776 23.16 -8.34 -20.75
CA ALA A 776 22.84 -9.00 -19.49
C ALA A 776 23.31 -10.46 -19.48
N VAL A 777 23.09 -11.20 -20.56
CA VAL A 777 23.55 -12.58 -20.73
C VAL A 777 25.07 -12.66 -20.72
N GLU A 778 25.75 -11.82 -21.49
CA GLU A 778 27.22 -11.75 -21.55
C GLU A 778 27.82 -11.45 -20.18
N THR A 779 27.28 -10.41 -19.50
CA THR A 779 27.71 -10.05 -18.13
C THR A 779 27.52 -11.22 -17.17
N PHE A 780 26.35 -11.88 -17.23
CA PHE A 780 26.04 -12.98 -16.33
C PHE A 780 26.88 -14.22 -16.60
N SER A 781 27.07 -14.59 -17.87
CA SER A 781 27.87 -15.75 -18.29
C SER A 781 29.35 -15.55 -17.98
N THR A 782 29.84 -14.30 -18.05
CA THR A 782 31.21 -13.97 -17.62
C THR A 782 31.40 -14.16 -16.11
N LEU A 783 30.38 -13.82 -15.32
CA LEU A 783 30.42 -13.96 -13.85
C LEU A 783 30.16 -15.40 -13.40
N TYR A 784 29.37 -16.17 -14.15
CA TYR A 784 28.91 -17.51 -13.81
C TYR A 784 28.94 -18.43 -15.05
N PRO A 785 30.13 -18.84 -15.52
CA PRO A 785 30.27 -19.64 -16.74
C PRO A 785 29.62 -21.02 -16.63
N ASP A 786 29.59 -21.60 -15.44
CA ASP A 786 29.03 -22.94 -15.17
C ASP A 786 27.53 -22.91 -14.84
N PHE A 787 26.85 -21.77 -14.97
CA PHE A 787 25.43 -21.65 -14.62
C PHE A 787 24.54 -22.37 -15.65
N VAL A 788 23.75 -23.33 -15.16
CA VAL A 788 22.77 -24.05 -15.98
C VAL A 788 21.40 -23.36 -15.90
N TRP A 789 20.85 -23.00 -17.06
CA TRP A 789 19.53 -22.38 -17.19
C TRP A 789 18.42 -23.42 -16.96
N HIS A 790 17.94 -23.53 -15.72
CA HIS A 790 16.84 -24.45 -15.35
C HIS A 790 15.47 -23.78 -15.48
N SER A 791 14.40 -24.54 -15.75
CA SER A 791 13.04 -24.02 -16.04
C SER A 791 12.46 -23.04 -14.99
N GLU A 792 12.85 -23.18 -13.72
CA GLU A 792 12.31 -22.39 -12.59
C GLU A 792 13.05 -21.09 -12.23
N CYS A 793 14.02 -20.60 -13.02
CA CYS A 793 14.77 -19.40 -12.64
C CYS A 793 13.85 -18.16 -12.46
N THR A 794 13.94 -17.51 -11.30
CA THR A 794 13.20 -16.28 -10.96
C THR A 794 14.08 -15.03 -11.06
N THR A 795 13.47 -13.86 -11.26
CA THR A 795 14.19 -12.56 -11.19
C THR A 795 14.89 -12.36 -9.85
N LYS A 796 14.37 -12.94 -8.76
CA LYS A 796 15.00 -12.84 -7.44
C LYS A 796 16.31 -13.63 -7.40
N GLN A 797 16.30 -14.88 -7.88
CA GLN A 797 17.51 -15.71 -7.95
C GLN A 797 18.60 -15.06 -8.82
N PHE A 798 18.28 -14.60 -10.03
CA PHE A 798 19.25 -13.89 -10.87
C PHE A 798 19.82 -12.64 -10.17
N TYR A 799 18.97 -11.90 -9.48
CA TYR A 799 19.40 -10.70 -8.76
C TYR A 799 20.33 -11.02 -7.59
N ASP A 800 19.99 -12.04 -6.80
CA ASP A 800 20.77 -12.46 -5.64
C ASP A 800 22.15 -12.99 -6.08
N LEU A 801 22.21 -13.75 -7.19
CA LEU A 801 23.47 -14.17 -7.82
C LEU A 801 24.26 -12.96 -8.37
N LEU A 802 23.64 -12.02 -9.06
CA LEU A 802 24.38 -10.83 -9.51
C LEU A 802 24.99 -10.08 -8.32
N LEU A 803 24.27 -9.98 -7.18
CA LEU A 803 24.81 -9.33 -5.98
C LEU A 803 26.00 -10.04 -5.36
N THR A 804 26.17 -11.36 -5.51
CA THR A 804 27.36 -12.07 -4.98
C THR A 804 28.64 -11.64 -5.70
N SER A 805 28.57 -11.18 -6.96
CA SER A 805 29.74 -10.63 -7.66
C SER A 805 30.27 -9.31 -7.06
N LEU A 806 29.46 -8.60 -6.25
CA LEU A 806 29.87 -7.40 -5.53
C LEU A 806 30.54 -7.70 -4.20
N SER A 807 30.62 -8.98 -3.78
CA SER A 807 31.10 -9.36 -2.46
C SER A 807 32.53 -8.89 -2.25
N THR A 808 32.66 -7.82 -1.47
CA THR A 808 33.91 -7.38 -0.89
C THR A 808 33.80 -7.66 0.59
N GLU A 809 34.77 -8.41 1.12
CA GLU A 809 34.87 -8.59 2.57
C GLU A 809 34.96 -7.21 3.23
N LEU A 810 34.10 -6.96 4.24
CA LEU A 810 34.12 -5.69 4.94
C LEU A 810 35.50 -5.51 5.59
N ALA A 811 36.09 -4.32 5.46
CA ALA A 811 37.39 -4.04 6.07
C ALA A 811 37.42 -4.38 7.56
N VAL A 812 36.31 -4.18 8.27
CA VAL A 812 36.18 -4.48 9.70
C VAL A 812 36.18 -5.99 9.97
N VAL A 813 35.59 -6.80 9.08
CA VAL A 813 35.61 -8.28 9.18
C VAL A 813 37.04 -8.77 8.96
N ARG A 814 37.68 -8.31 7.88
CA ARG A 814 39.05 -8.69 7.53
C ARG A 814 40.07 -8.31 8.61
N ASN A 815 39.90 -7.13 9.22
CA ASN A 815 40.84 -6.61 10.21
C ASN A 815 40.64 -7.22 11.62
N LEU A 816 39.52 -7.91 11.88
CA LEU A 816 39.18 -8.46 13.19
C LEU A 816 38.60 -9.88 13.07
N PRO A 817 39.37 -10.85 12.53
CA PRO A 817 38.89 -12.21 12.26
C PRO A 817 38.44 -12.97 13.52
N GLN A 818 38.92 -12.56 14.69
CA GLN A 818 38.53 -13.13 15.99
C GLN A 818 37.10 -12.78 16.44
N ILE A 819 36.40 -11.87 15.74
CA ILE A 819 35.03 -11.46 16.08
C ILE A 819 34.04 -12.18 15.15
N ASP A 820 33.02 -12.82 15.72
CA ASP A 820 31.94 -13.42 14.94
C ASP A 820 31.01 -12.34 14.40
N PHE A 821 31.30 -11.85 13.19
CA PHE A 821 30.50 -10.80 12.57
C PHE A 821 29.08 -11.24 12.18
N ASN A 822 28.81 -12.54 12.01
CA ASN A 822 27.44 -13.01 11.79
C ASN A 822 26.58 -12.71 13.03
N LEU A 823 27.14 -12.93 14.21
CA LEU A 823 26.52 -12.60 15.48
C LEU A 823 26.41 -11.08 15.70
N VAL A 824 27.46 -10.32 15.37
CA VAL A 824 27.45 -8.84 15.41
C VAL A 824 26.28 -8.30 14.60
N TRP A 825 26.15 -8.69 13.33
CA TRP A 825 25.09 -8.17 12.47
C TRP A 825 23.71 -8.63 12.89
N ARG A 826 23.57 -9.86 13.39
CA ARG A 826 22.30 -10.32 13.99
C ARG A 826 21.88 -9.42 15.16
N ASN A 827 22.81 -9.06 16.03
CA ASN A 827 22.54 -8.26 17.22
C ASN A 827 22.31 -6.78 16.89
N VAL A 828 23.05 -6.21 15.92
CA VAL A 828 22.82 -4.85 15.40
C VAL A 828 21.43 -4.73 14.75
N ASN A 829 20.97 -5.77 14.05
CA ASN A 829 19.68 -5.76 13.37
C ASN A 829 18.51 -6.20 14.25
N ASN A 830 18.73 -6.56 15.52
CA ASN A 830 17.68 -7.05 16.41
C ASN A 830 16.54 -6.02 16.53
N SER A 831 15.31 -6.42 16.19
CA SER A 831 14.13 -5.54 16.13
C SER A 831 13.62 -5.07 17.49
N PHE A 832 14.07 -5.70 18.59
CA PHE A 832 13.74 -5.24 19.94
C PHE A 832 14.42 -3.91 20.29
N VAL A 833 15.55 -3.58 19.66
CA VAL A 833 16.28 -2.33 19.89
C VAL A 833 15.73 -1.18 19.03
N ASP A 834 15.71 0.03 19.60
CA ASP A 834 15.25 1.24 18.90
C ASP A 834 16.00 1.47 17.56
N PRO A 835 15.30 1.80 16.45
CA PRO A 835 15.92 2.01 15.15
C PRO A 835 17.05 3.03 15.10
N GLN A 836 16.97 4.13 15.85
CA GLN A 836 18.03 5.14 15.90
C GLN A 836 19.24 4.63 16.68
N ALA A 837 19.00 3.89 17.76
CA ALA A 837 20.07 3.23 18.51
C ALA A 837 20.79 2.16 17.66
N ARG A 838 20.05 1.36 16.88
CA ARG A 838 20.63 0.42 15.89
C ARG A 838 21.41 1.15 14.80
N SER A 839 20.91 2.29 14.31
CA SER A 839 21.60 3.13 13.31
C SER A 839 22.97 3.57 13.82
N LEU A 840 23.06 4.00 15.08
CA LEU A 840 24.32 4.36 15.71
C LEU A 840 25.23 3.13 15.89
N ALA A 841 24.68 2.00 16.37
CA ALA A 841 25.43 0.76 16.53
C ALA A 841 26.04 0.29 15.20
N TRP A 842 25.24 0.28 14.13
CA TRP A 842 25.69 -0.07 12.78
C TRP A 842 26.82 0.84 12.31
N ARG A 843 26.73 2.15 12.54
CA ARG A 843 27.81 3.10 12.22
C ARG A 843 29.08 2.88 13.04
N LEU A 844 28.95 2.46 14.30
CA LEU A 844 30.10 2.15 15.17
C LEU A 844 30.85 0.90 14.71
N VAL A 845 30.11 -0.15 14.34
CA VAL A 845 30.70 -1.38 13.81
C VAL A 845 31.46 -1.08 12.52
N HIS A 846 30.88 -0.26 11.63
CA HIS A 846 31.52 0.17 10.38
C HIS A 846 32.61 1.23 10.52
N ASP A 847 32.87 1.74 11.73
CA ASP A 847 33.84 2.81 12.01
C ASP A 847 33.59 4.12 11.23
N ILE A 848 32.32 4.49 11.07
CA ILE A 848 31.90 5.67 10.29
C ILE A 848 31.22 6.76 11.10
N VAL A 849 31.28 6.66 12.43
CA VAL A 849 30.80 7.73 13.32
C VAL A 849 31.72 8.95 13.20
N PRO A 850 31.17 10.17 13.03
CA PRO A 850 31.98 11.37 12.80
C PRO A 850 32.57 11.93 14.11
N THR A 851 33.50 11.19 14.71
CA THR A 851 34.32 11.68 15.84
C THR A 851 35.30 12.76 15.36
N MET A 852 35.80 13.63 16.25
CA MET A 852 36.78 14.65 15.83
C MET A 852 38.05 14.04 15.24
N TRP A 853 38.52 12.91 15.77
CA TRP A 853 39.64 12.19 15.15
C TRP A 853 39.32 11.78 13.72
N THR A 854 38.16 11.15 13.47
CA THR A 854 37.75 10.74 12.13
C THR A 854 37.60 11.93 11.18
N LEU A 855 37.06 13.06 11.66
CA LEU A 855 36.90 14.28 10.87
C LEU A 855 38.25 14.95 10.58
N PHE A 856 39.17 14.95 11.54
CA PHE A 856 40.54 15.44 11.37
C PHE A 856 41.30 14.62 10.33
N CYS A 857 41.27 13.28 10.44
CA CYS A 857 41.89 12.39 9.44
C CYS A 857 41.33 12.61 8.02
N ARG A 858 40.07 13.04 7.93
CA ARG A 858 39.40 13.38 6.66
C ARG A 858 39.53 14.85 6.25
N ARG A 859 40.35 15.64 6.96
CA ARG A 859 40.62 17.06 6.70
C ARG A 859 39.37 17.95 6.73
N HIS A 860 38.35 17.57 7.51
CA HIS A 860 37.14 18.38 7.72
C HIS A 860 37.27 19.36 8.87
N THR A 861 38.26 19.19 9.75
CA THR A 861 38.53 20.04 10.91
C THR A 861 40.00 19.94 11.28
N LEU A 862 40.54 20.98 11.91
CA LEU A 862 41.88 20.96 12.53
C LEU A 862 41.81 20.51 14.00
N GLU A 863 40.63 20.57 14.61
CA GLU A 863 40.43 20.21 16.02
C GLU A 863 40.27 18.69 16.19
N LYS A 864 40.92 18.15 17.24
CA LYS A 864 40.88 16.70 17.57
C LYS A 864 40.31 16.41 18.96
N LYS A 865 40.17 17.44 19.79
CA LYS A 865 39.82 17.31 21.22
C LYS A 865 38.43 16.73 21.39
N CYS A 866 38.18 16.07 22.53
CA CYS A 866 36.90 15.54 22.96
C CYS A 866 35.94 16.67 23.33
N ALA A 867 34.64 16.43 23.16
CA ALA A 867 33.61 17.41 23.52
C ALA A 867 33.49 17.61 25.05
N PHE A 868 34.04 16.68 25.83
CA PHE A 868 33.88 16.62 27.28
C PHE A 868 35.18 16.88 28.06
N CYS A 869 36.33 16.66 27.44
CA CYS A 869 37.66 16.80 28.06
C CYS A 869 38.73 17.10 27.00
N ASP A 870 39.99 17.30 27.43
CA ASP A 870 41.10 17.69 26.54
C ASP A 870 41.75 16.56 25.74
N GLN A 871 41.30 15.31 25.90
CA GLN A 871 41.84 14.16 25.17
C GLN A 871 41.38 14.11 23.70
N VAL A 872 42.04 13.31 22.86
CA VAL A 872 41.62 13.12 21.46
C VAL A 872 40.30 12.36 21.38
N GLU A 873 39.32 12.89 20.62
CA GLU A 873 38.01 12.26 20.44
C GLU A 873 38.08 11.09 19.45
N THR A 874 38.54 9.94 19.91
CA THR A 874 38.39 8.66 19.20
C THR A 874 37.08 7.96 19.57
N VAL A 875 36.67 6.94 18.81
CA VAL A 875 35.50 6.10 19.17
C VAL A 875 35.69 5.43 20.53
N GLU A 876 36.89 4.92 20.79
CA GLU A 876 37.27 4.31 22.07
C GLU A 876 37.17 5.30 23.24
N HIS A 877 37.71 6.51 23.04
CA HIS A 877 37.68 7.51 24.08
C HIS A 877 36.24 7.97 24.39
N ILE A 878 35.50 8.44 23.38
CA ILE A 878 34.19 9.06 23.62
C ILE A 878 33.14 8.06 24.13
N PHE A 879 33.20 6.79 23.69
CA PHE A 879 32.22 5.79 24.09
C PHE A 879 32.62 4.98 25.32
N TYR A 880 33.87 5.03 25.82
CA TYR A 880 34.28 4.15 26.92
C TYR A 880 35.29 4.76 27.91
N TYR A 881 36.38 5.37 27.43
CA TYR A 881 37.47 5.84 28.31
C TYR A 881 37.32 7.28 28.83
N CYS A 882 36.41 8.08 28.28
CA CYS A 882 36.17 9.44 28.77
C CYS A 882 35.68 9.43 30.23
N ASP A 883 36.29 10.27 31.07
CA ASP A 883 35.97 10.44 32.49
C ASP A 883 34.50 10.81 32.74
N LYS A 884 33.87 11.54 31.80
CA LYS A 884 32.44 11.88 31.85
C LYS A 884 31.50 10.73 31.51
N VAL A 885 32.00 9.67 30.86
CA VAL A 885 31.19 8.55 30.34
C VAL A 885 31.46 7.25 31.11
N HIS A 886 32.68 7.05 31.59
CA HIS A 886 33.10 5.82 32.28
C HIS A 886 32.18 5.43 33.46
N PRO A 887 31.70 6.36 34.32
CA PRO A 887 30.78 6.02 35.41
C PRO A 887 29.47 5.38 34.96
N LEU A 888 28.91 5.77 33.80
CA LEU A 888 27.70 5.15 33.25
C LEU A 888 27.91 3.65 32.95
N TRP A 889 29.08 3.28 32.44
CA TRP A 889 29.39 1.87 32.19
C TRP A 889 29.56 1.06 33.48
N GLY A 890 29.92 1.69 34.59
CA GLY A 890 29.88 1.07 35.92
C GLY A 890 28.46 0.66 36.30
N VAL A 891 27.49 1.57 36.14
CA VAL A 891 26.06 1.29 36.38
C VAL A 891 25.56 0.16 35.49
N ILE A 892 25.84 0.20 34.19
CA ILE A 892 25.39 -0.83 33.23
C ILE A 892 26.07 -2.18 33.50
N ARG A 893 27.36 -2.18 33.90
CA ARG A 893 28.07 -3.41 34.25
C ARG A 893 27.42 -4.10 35.44
N ASN A 894 26.99 -3.36 36.45
CA ASN A 894 26.25 -3.93 37.58
C ASN A 894 24.93 -4.56 37.12
N MET A 895 24.16 -3.88 36.27
CA MET A 895 22.91 -4.43 35.71
C MET A 895 23.15 -5.71 34.89
N VAL A 896 24.17 -5.72 34.04
CA VAL A 896 24.51 -6.90 33.21
C VAL A 896 25.05 -8.05 34.06
N ASN A 897 25.85 -7.76 35.08
CA ASN A 897 26.37 -8.75 36.02
C ASN A 897 25.23 -9.46 36.76
N ILE A 898 24.23 -8.72 37.23
CA ILE A 898 23.04 -9.31 37.87
C ILE A 898 22.25 -10.18 36.85
N LEU A 899 21.94 -9.64 35.67
CA LEU A 899 21.19 -10.37 34.63
C LEU A 899 21.85 -11.66 34.16
N THR A 900 23.18 -11.70 34.16
CA THR A 900 23.96 -12.80 33.60
C THR A 900 24.61 -13.67 34.68
N LEU A 901 24.43 -13.34 35.96
CA LEU A 901 25.11 -13.98 37.09
C LEU A 901 26.65 -13.93 36.91
N ASN A 902 27.18 -12.74 36.63
CA ASN A 902 28.60 -12.44 36.41
C ASN A 902 29.27 -13.20 35.23
N LYS A 903 28.48 -13.73 34.29
CA LYS A 903 29.02 -14.46 33.13
C LYS A 903 29.63 -13.55 32.03
N ILE A 904 29.41 -12.23 32.10
CA ILE A 904 29.83 -11.30 31.03
C ILE A 904 30.61 -10.12 31.59
N LYS A 905 31.83 -9.92 31.08
CA LYS A 905 32.63 -8.72 31.33
C LYS A 905 32.41 -7.70 30.20
N LEU A 906 31.71 -6.60 30.49
CA LEU A 906 31.53 -5.50 29.52
C LEU A 906 32.81 -4.71 29.30
N ASP A 907 33.54 -5.05 28.25
CA ASP A 907 34.66 -4.27 27.72
C ASP A 907 34.26 -3.44 26.48
N PHE A 908 35.18 -2.61 25.98
CA PHE A 908 34.93 -1.79 24.80
C PHE A 908 34.61 -2.61 23.55
N LYS A 909 35.25 -3.76 23.33
CA LYS A 909 35.02 -4.60 22.15
C LYS A 909 33.59 -5.15 22.13
N LEU A 910 33.11 -5.68 23.26
CA LEU A 910 31.73 -6.13 23.43
C LEU A 910 30.73 -5.00 23.28
N ILE A 911 31.02 -3.83 23.88
CA ILE A 911 30.15 -2.66 23.72
C ILE A 911 30.07 -2.26 22.26
N ARG A 912 31.20 -2.12 21.55
CA ARG A 912 31.24 -1.68 20.15
C ARG A 912 30.57 -2.69 19.21
N TYR A 913 30.99 -3.94 19.25
CA TYR A 913 30.61 -4.96 18.28
C TYR A 913 29.37 -5.76 18.68
N LEU A 914 28.92 -5.70 19.94
CA LEU A 914 27.76 -6.46 20.43
C LEU A 914 27.93 -7.98 20.22
N ASN A 915 29.18 -8.47 20.22
CA ASN A 915 29.51 -9.88 20.00
C ASN A 915 29.35 -10.71 21.29
N PHE A 916 28.14 -10.70 21.87
CA PHE A 916 27.85 -11.37 23.14
C PHE A 916 27.88 -12.90 23.02
N PRO A 917 28.32 -13.63 24.05
CA PRO A 917 28.25 -15.09 24.07
C PRO A 917 26.79 -15.59 24.04
N LYS A 918 26.59 -16.91 23.92
CA LYS A 918 25.25 -17.52 23.96
C LYS A 918 24.53 -17.16 25.27
N LEU A 919 23.42 -16.44 25.14
CA LEU A 919 22.51 -16.03 26.20
C LEU A 919 21.08 -16.44 25.85
N SER A 920 20.18 -16.46 26.84
CA SER A 920 18.74 -16.55 26.53
C SER A 920 18.30 -15.33 25.71
N LYS A 921 17.24 -15.51 24.91
CA LYS A 921 16.69 -14.44 24.06
C LYS A 921 16.40 -13.16 24.87
N PHE A 922 15.73 -13.30 26.01
CA PHE A 922 15.34 -12.18 26.87
C PHE A 922 16.55 -11.45 27.45
N GLN A 923 17.53 -12.17 28.02
CA GLN A 923 18.76 -11.58 28.54
C GLN A 923 19.51 -10.80 27.46
N LEU A 924 19.71 -11.41 26.27
CA LEU A 924 20.41 -10.78 25.17
C LEU A 924 19.71 -9.48 24.74
N GLU A 925 18.40 -9.52 24.53
CA GLU A 925 17.63 -8.36 24.06
C GLU A 925 17.62 -7.21 25.08
N VAL A 926 17.53 -7.49 26.38
CA VAL A 926 17.68 -6.47 27.43
C VAL A 926 19.07 -5.85 27.41
N ILE A 927 20.12 -6.66 27.36
CA ILE A 927 21.51 -6.17 27.30
C ILE A 927 21.73 -5.30 26.06
N LEU A 928 21.20 -5.73 24.91
CA LEU A 928 21.25 -4.96 23.68
C LEU A 928 20.54 -3.61 23.82
N VAL A 929 19.40 -3.54 24.53
CA VAL A 929 18.73 -2.27 24.83
C VAL A 929 19.61 -1.39 25.72
N LEU A 930 20.14 -1.90 26.84
CA LEU A 930 20.99 -1.13 27.76
C LEU A 930 22.20 -0.54 27.04
N VAL A 931 22.96 -1.37 26.33
CA VAL A 931 24.20 -0.96 25.67
C VAL A 931 23.93 0.03 24.53
N ASN A 932 22.90 -0.20 23.71
CA ASN A 932 22.61 0.71 22.60
C ASN A 932 21.94 2.01 23.06
N LEU A 933 21.16 1.98 24.13
CA LEU A 933 20.61 3.19 24.74
C LEU A 933 21.72 4.06 25.33
N ALA A 934 22.69 3.46 26.02
CA ALA A 934 23.85 4.14 26.55
C ALA A 934 24.66 4.84 25.44
N LYS A 935 24.96 4.13 24.35
CA LYS A 935 25.60 4.73 23.16
C LYS A 935 24.83 5.95 22.65
N GLN A 936 23.51 5.84 22.56
CA GLN A 936 22.67 6.93 22.07
C GLN A 936 22.69 8.15 23.00
N VAL A 937 22.66 7.93 24.32
CA VAL A 937 22.75 8.99 25.34
C VAL A 937 24.11 9.67 25.30
N ILE A 938 25.20 8.90 25.25
CA ILE A 938 26.57 9.42 25.13
C ILE A 938 26.71 10.29 23.88
N TRP A 939 26.25 9.77 22.73
CA TRP A 939 26.32 10.50 21.46
C TRP A 939 25.44 11.77 21.46
N GLY A 940 24.27 11.71 22.09
CA GLY A 940 23.39 12.86 22.27
C GLY A 940 24.04 13.97 23.09
N ASN A 941 24.58 13.62 24.28
CA ASN A 941 25.29 14.57 25.14
C ASN A 941 26.51 15.18 24.45
N ARG A 942 27.26 14.37 23.67
CA ARG A 942 28.40 14.86 22.90
C ARG A 942 27.97 15.93 21.91
N ASN A 943 26.86 15.71 21.20
CA ASN A 943 26.35 16.68 20.24
C ASN A 943 25.79 17.94 20.94
N ASP A 944 25.16 17.79 22.09
CA ASP A 944 24.71 18.91 22.92
C ASP A 944 25.88 19.77 23.41
N ALA A 945 26.96 19.14 23.88
CA ALA A 945 28.17 19.85 24.30
C ALA A 945 28.80 20.63 23.14
N ARG A 946 28.90 20.03 21.95
CA ARG A 946 29.53 20.67 20.79
C ARG A 946 28.69 21.73 20.11
N PHE A 947 27.45 21.42 19.81
CA PHE A 947 26.62 22.25 18.92
C PHE A 947 25.69 23.19 19.68
N ARG A 948 25.53 22.99 20.99
CA ARG A 948 24.64 23.78 21.85
C ARG A 948 25.35 24.36 23.06
N SER A 949 26.68 24.22 23.13
CA SER A 949 27.53 24.72 24.21
C SER A 949 27.06 24.33 25.61
N LYS A 950 26.45 23.14 25.76
CA LYS A 950 26.01 22.65 27.07
C LYS A 950 27.17 22.04 27.84
N SER A 951 27.34 22.39 29.12
CA SER A 951 28.24 21.64 29.99
C SER A 951 27.64 20.27 30.30
N VAL A 952 28.45 19.22 30.25
CA VAL A 952 28.02 17.84 30.47
C VAL A 952 28.81 17.21 31.62
N THR A 953 28.11 16.76 32.64
CA THR A 953 28.67 16.04 33.80
C THR A 953 28.36 14.55 33.70
N SER A 954 29.14 13.71 34.39
CA SER A 954 28.89 12.26 34.44
C SER A 954 27.49 11.94 35.01
N GLN A 955 27.05 12.72 36.00
CA GLN A 955 25.73 12.57 36.59
C GLN A 955 24.61 12.88 35.58
N ALA A 956 24.77 13.93 34.76
CA ALA A 956 23.79 14.27 33.73
C ALA A 956 23.63 13.14 32.68
N VAL A 957 24.75 12.53 32.27
CA VAL A 957 24.75 11.39 31.33
C VAL A 957 24.03 10.18 31.94
N ILE A 958 24.27 9.88 33.23
CA ILE A 958 23.61 8.79 33.95
C ILE A 958 22.11 9.07 34.11
N SER A 959 21.73 10.26 34.58
CA SER A 959 20.33 10.64 34.76
C SER A 959 19.55 10.53 33.45
N GLN A 960 20.11 11.02 32.33
CA GLN A 960 19.44 10.93 31.03
C GLN A 960 19.32 9.47 30.54
N PHE A 961 20.30 8.61 30.84
CA PHE A 961 20.19 7.18 30.55
C PHE A 961 19.06 6.52 31.36
N ILE A 962 19.00 6.78 32.67
CA ILE A 962 17.95 6.27 33.56
C ILE A 962 16.57 6.72 33.10
N GLU A 963 16.40 8.01 32.78
CA GLU A 963 15.14 8.56 32.27
C GLU A 963 14.69 7.86 30.99
N LYS A 964 15.60 7.69 30.02
CA LYS A 964 15.25 6.99 28.78
C LYS A 964 14.98 5.50 28.99
N LEU A 965 15.66 4.86 29.93
CA LEU A 965 15.42 3.46 30.27
C LEU A 965 14.04 3.30 30.92
N ARG A 966 13.69 4.15 31.89
CA ARG A 966 12.36 4.20 32.51
C ARG A 966 11.27 4.42 31.46
N PHE A 967 11.49 5.35 30.53
CA PHE A 967 10.58 5.58 29.42
C PHE A 967 10.43 4.32 28.56
N ARG A 968 11.54 3.66 28.18
CA ARG A 968 11.51 2.44 27.39
C ARG A 968 10.74 1.31 28.07
N ILE A 969 10.96 1.08 29.35
CA ILE A 969 10.25 0.07 30.14
C ILE A 969 8.76 0.39 30.20
N THR A 970 8.42 1.67 30.40
CA THR A 970 7.02 2.12 30.43
C THR A 970 6.30 1.88 29.10
N VAL A 971 6.98 2.13 27.98
CA VAL A 971 6.47 1.82 26.63
C VAL A 971 6.34 0.30 26.43
N ASP A 972 7.31 -0.48 26.89
CA ASP A 972 7.25 -1.93 26.76
C ASP A 972 6.12 -2.56 27.60
N LYS A 973 5.72 -1.94 28.73
CA LYS A 973 4.54 -2.35 29.51
C LYS A 973 3.23 -2.25 28.72
N SER A 974 3.10 -1.25 27.84
CA SER A 974 1.91 -1.10 26.99
C SER A 974 2.00 -1.88 25.67
N ARG A 975 3.23 -2.18 25.22
CA ARG A 975 3.50 -2.87 23.96
C ARG A 975 3.48 -4.39 24.07
N LEU A 976 4.04 -4.94 25.14
CA LEU A 976 4.26 -6.39 25.29
C LEU A 976 3.09 -7.05 26.04
N SER A 977 2.86 -8.34 25.76
CA SER A 977 2.00 -9.18 26.60
C SER A 977 2.57 -9.25 28.03
N ALA A 978 1.71 -9.44 29.03
CA ALA A 978 2.14 -9.54 30.44
C ALA A 978 3.28 -10.55 30.67
N VAL A 979 3.19 -11.74 30.05
CA VAL A 979 4.23 -12.79 30.14
C VAL A 979 5.59 -12.30 29.61
N ASN A 980 5.61 -11.75 28.39
CA ASN A 980 6.84 -11.19 27.83
C ASN A 980 7.38 -10.02 28.68
N PHE A 981 6.52 -9.09 29.12
CA PHE A 981 6.96 -7.98 29.97
C PHE A 981 7.65 -8.48 31.25
N TYR A 982 7.10 -9.53 31.87
CA TYR A 982 7.69 -10.19 33.03
C TYR A 982 9.10 -10.70 32.73
N HIS A 983 9.27 -11.45 31.64
CA HIS A 983 10.57 -11.99 31.24
C HIS A 983 11.62 -10.94 30.86
N TYR A 984 11.22 -9.76 30.38
CA TYR A 984 12.17 -8.69 30.02
C TYR A 984 12.56 -7.80 31.20
N TRP A 985 11.59 -7.38 32.03
CA TRP A 985 11.77 -6.24 32.93
C TRP A 985 11.58 -6.54 34.42
N LEU A 986 10.95 -7.67 34.78
CA LEU A 986 10.72 -8.07 36.18
C LEU A 986 11.70 -9.13 36.68
N VAL A 987 12.70 -9.49 35.87
CA VAL A 987 13.71 -10.49 36.22
C VAL A 987 14.39 -10.10 37.53
N SER A 988 14.15 -10.90 38.57
CA SER A 988 14.73 -10.76 39.91
C SER A 988 14.51 -9.40 40.59
N GLY A 989 13.45 -8.66 40.22
CA GLY A 989 13.18 -7.32 40.76
C GLY A 989 14.29 -6.31 40.45
N MET A 990 15.11 -6.51 39.40
CA MET A 990 16.29 -5.67 39.18
C MET A 990 15.94 -4.29 38.60
N PHE A 991 15.06 -4.25 37.60
CA PHE A 991 14.72 -2.98 36.93
C PHE A 991 13.49 -2.33 37.56
N CYS A 992 12.45 -3.12 37.72
CA CYS A 992 11.22 -2.63 38.30
C CYS A 992 10.40 -3.77 38.89
N ASP A 993 9.59 -3.41 39.88
CA ASP A 993 8.51 -4.24 40.41
C ASP A 993 7.14 -3.71 39.96
N ILE A 994 6.13 -4.58 40.08
CA ILE A 994 4.73 -4.19 39.93
C ILE A 994 4.08 -4.19 41.30
N ASP A 995 3.91 -3.00 41.86
CA ASP A 995 3.06 -2.79 43.03
C ASP A 995 1.74 -2.14 42.59
N ARG A 996 0.60 -2.76 42.91
CA ARG A 996 -0.76 -2.27 42.60
C ARG A 996 -0.90 -1.72 41.17
N GLU A 997 -0.42 -2.49 40.18
CA GLU A 997 -0.39 -2.14 38.74
C GLU A 997 0.55 -0.97 38.32
N LYS A 998 1.20 -0.29 39.28
CA LYS A 998 2.24 0.72 39.02
C LYS A 998 3.59 0.05 38.75
N LEU A 999 4.49 0.77 38.08
CA LEU A 999 5.88 0.33 37.94
C LEU A 999 6.67 1.06 39.01
N VAL A 1000 7.33 0.33 39.90
CA VAL A 1000 8.27 0.87 40.86
C VAL A 1000 9.66 0.56 40.31
N PHE A 1001 10.47 1.59 40.03
CA PHE A 1001 11.82 1.38 39.49
C PHE A 1001 12.83 1.25 40.62
N ASN A 1002 13.71 0.26 40.51
CA ASN A 1002 14.63 -0.11 41.60
C ASN A 1002 16.05 0.47 41.41
N PHE A 1003 16.18 1.50 40.57
CA PHE A 1003 17.43 2.17 40.20
C PHE A 1003 17.26 3.66 39.94
#